data_AF-A0A1A8KC09-F1
#
_entry.id   AF-A0A1A8KC09-F1
#
_cell.length_a   1.000
_cell.length_b   1.000
_cell.length_c   1.000
_cell.angle_alpha   90.00
_cell.angle_beta   90.00
_cell.angle_gamma   90.00
#
_symmetry.space_group_name_H-M   'P 1'
#
loop_
_entity.id
_entity.type
_entity.pdbx_description
1 polymer ?
#
loop_
_entity_poly.entity_id
_entity_poly.type
_entity_poly.pdbx_seq_one_letter_code
_entity_poly.pdbx_strand_id
1 'polypeptide(L)'
;MKLLKDAQLGASTFFASPLPHDVCGSNGLPLTPNSIKILGRFQILKTITHPRLCQYVDISRGKHERLIVVAEHYASNLGDFKQGKTASPEKVLQIAYEVLEGLEFMNKQGLVHRALSTQNVLLDCKGNVNLAKFGLYHMTDHGADVDFPIGYPSYLAPEVIAQGSFHPSDPSHDEAPLPSGPKSDVWSLGILLFELCARRRLLQNIEISEKLKFILTLGCMDDIVTVLAEEHGCLDIIKELPENVLELLKKCLTFLPSKRPTPAGLLGDPLFHGISCLYTPFQKPVSLFSSSLRCANLQLPDDIADLCKDENDDYLSERGIDEVYHLWCLAGGDLEKELTNKEIIRSKPPVCTLPNFVLEDGESFGQGRDRSFLLDDTTVTLSLCQLRNRLKDVAGEAYFPLLEDQQSGLPQSNSSNELSTTVMLPLIIRERDTEYQLIRIILFDRLLKAYPYKKNLVCKEARVDIPPLVRGLAWAALLGIEGDIQAKYDSIDKDTPIPTDRQIEVDIPRCHQYDELLSSPEGHIKFRRVLKAWVVSHPDLVYWQGLDSLCAPFLYLNFNNEALAYACMSAFIPKYLYNFFLKDNSHVIQEYLTVFSQMIAFHDPELSNHLNEIGFIPDLYAIPWFLTMFTHVFPLHKIFHLWDTLLLGNSSFPFCIGVAILQQLRDRLLANGFNECILLFSDLPEIDIERCVRESINLFCWTPKSATYRQHAQPPKASADDSFGKAATYFSSDYQDMAKTDLSREPLALADLKAEFSPRISAEDLIDLCELSVAGPSKRNKGGKPKIIAVDIRSMEDFSRGHVSGSVNVPFNSVFNSDGELVQCPASGVLQNYRGRVIVIISHAVKSAVMFAAHLVKVNMSRVCILDGGISRLNPTGLLTVPSPQI
;
A
#
# COMPACT_ATOMS: atom_id res chain seq x y z
N MET A 1 11.33 11.48 2.99
CA MET A 1 10.24 12.26 3.61
C MET A 1 10.84 13.54 4.17
N LYS A 2 10.05 14.62 4.24
CA LYS A 2 10.45 15.88 4.89
C LYS A 2 10.17 15.76 6.40
N LEU A 3 11.13 16.15 7.22
CA LEU A 3 10.99 16.15 8.68
C LEU A 3 10.09 17.30 9.14
N LEU A 4 9.39 17.15 10.26
CA LEU A 4 8.51 18.18 10.82
C LEU A 4 9.26 19.46 11.19
N LYS A 5 10.38 19.34 11.93
CA LYS A 5 11.18 20.46 12.45
C LYS A 5 10.29 21.52 13.15
N ASP A 6 10.33 22.76 12.69
CA ASP A 6 9.54 23.89 13.16
C ASP A 6 8.21 24.07 12.41
N ALA A 7 7.92 23.21 11.44
CA ALA A 7 6.66 23.23 10.71
C ALA A 7 5.49 22.74 11.58
N GLN A 8 4.29 23.09 11.15
CA GLN A 8 3.02 22.67 11.73
C GLN A 8 2.19 21.92 10.69
N LEU A 9 1.18 21.19 11.15
CA LEU A 9 0.17 20.60 10.27
C LEU A 9 -0.90 21.66 9.99
N GLY A 10 -1.03 22.07 8.73
CA GLY A 10 -2.08 22.97 8.27
C GLY A 10 -3.20 22.22 7.57
N ALA A 11 -4.45 22.51 7.92
CA ALA A 11 -5.65 21.99 7.28
C ALA A 11 -6.43 23.12 6.59
N SER A 12 -6.88 22.85 5.38
CA SER A 12 -7.75 23.74 4.59
C SER A 12 -8.89 22.93 3.97
N THR A 13 -10.00 23.57 3.61
CA THR A 13 -11.17 22.86 3.08
C THR A 13 -11.83 23.62 1.94
N PHE A 14 -12.38 22.87 0.99
CA PHE A 14 -13.18 23.38 -0.11
C PHE A 14 -14.20 22.32 -0.56
N PHE A 15 -15.08 22.69 -1.48
CA PHE A 15 -16.08 21.79 -2.05
C PHE A 15 -15.78 21.51 -3.51
N ALA A 16 -15.91 20.24 -3.91
CA ALA A 16 -15.99 19.89 -5.33
C ALA A 16 -17.36 20.29 -5.88
N SER A 17 -17.43 20.62 -7.17
CA SER A 17 -18.69 20.91 -7.84
C SER A 17 -19.56 19.65 -7.86
N PRO A 18 -20.85 19.74 -7.49
CA PRO A 18 -21.74 18.59 -7.51
C PRO A 18 -22.04 18.18 -8.95
N LEU A 19 -22.03 16.88 -9.22
CA LEU A 19 -22.56 16.37 -10.49
C LEU A 19 -24.09 16.44 -10.48
N PRO A 20 -24.75 16.64 -11.64
CA PRO A 20 -26.19 16.51 -11.74
C PRO A 20 -26.61 15.13 -11.24
N HIS A 21 -27.52 15.08 -10.26
CA HIS A 21 -28.14 13.82 -9.86
C HIS A 21 -28.86 13.21 -11.08
N ASP A 22 -28.82 11.89 -11.24
CA ASP A 22 -29.48 11.10 -12.30
C ASP A 22 -28.78 10.94 -13.67
N VAL A 23 -27.43 10.99 -13.72
CA VAL A 23 -26.69 10.69 -14.96
C VAL A 23 -25.77 9.48 -14.78
N CYS A 24 -25.90 8.48 -15.66
CA CYS A 24 -24.96 7.38 -15.80
C CYS A 24 -23.94 7.68 -16.91
N GLY A 25 -22.72 7.18 -16.75
CA GLY A 25 -21.73 7.18 -17.82
C GLY A 25 -22.17 6.30 -19.01
N SER A 26 -21.43 6.38 -20.11
CA SER A 26 -21.67 5.56 -21.31
C SER A 26 -21.61 4.05 -21.08
N ASN A 27 -21.01 3.63 -19.97
CA ASN A 27 -20.90 2.24 -19.50
C ASN A 27 -22.06 1.81 -18.57
N GLY A 28 -23.05 2.68 -18.33
CA GLY A 28 -24.19 2.41 -17.45
C GLY A 28 -23.87 2.46 -15.95
N LEU A 29 -22.63 2.81 -15.57
CA LEU A 29 -22.24 3.02 -14.18
C LEU A 29 -22.52 4.47 -13.75
N PRO A 30 -22.76 4.73 -12.46
CA PRO A 30 -22.85 6.09 -11.94
C PRO A 30 -21.60 6.89 -12.28
N LEU A 31 -21.75 8.18 -12.60
CA LEU A 31 -20.59 9.05 -12.80
C LEU A 31 -19.76 9.14 -11.51
N THR A 32 -18.43 9.06 -11.64
CA THR A 32 -17.51 9.25 -10.53
C THR A 32 -17.63 10.68 -9.99
N PRO A 33 -17.96 10.89 -8.70
CA PRO A 33 -18.04 12.21 -8.09
C PRO A 33 -16.75 13.02 -8.28
N ASN A 34 -16.87 14.33 -8.47
CA ASN A 34 -15.71 15.21 -8.68
C ASN A 34 -14.76 15.18 -7.47
N SER A 35 -15.27 15.04 -6.24
CA SER A 35 -14.42 14.85 -5.06
C SER A 35 -13.55 13.58 -5.12
N ILE A 36 -14.03 12.49 -5.74
CA ILE A 36 -13.24 11.25 -5.94
C ILE A 36 -12.18 11.46 -7.03
N LYS A 37 -12.49 12.20 -8.11
CA LYS A 37 -11.49 12.58 -9.11
C LYS A 37 -10.37 13.43 -8.51
N ILE A 38 -10.74 14.41 -7.67
CA ILE A 38 -9.77 15.25 -6.96
C ILE A 38 -8.91 14.43 -6.00
N LEU A 39 -9.52 13.50 -5.26
CA LEU A 39 -8.82 12.56 -4.36
C LEU A 39 -7.74 11.75 -5.11
N GLY A 40 -8.06 11.25 -6.31
CA GLY A 40 -7.13 10.54 -7.18
C GLY A 40 -5.97 11.42 -7.66
N ARG A 41 -6.28 12.60 -8.23
CA ARG A 41 -5.26 13.57 -8.69
C ARG A 41 -4.37 14.10 -7.57
N PHE A 42 -4.89 14.22 -6.35
CA PHE A 42 -4.13 14.68 -5.20
C PHE A 42 -2.93 13.78 -4.87
N GLN A 43 -3.02 12.47 -5.12
CA GLN A 43 -2.02 11.52 -4.62
C GLN A 43 -0.60 11.81 -5.10
N ILE A 44 -0.43 12.31 -6.33
CA ILE A 44 0.91 12.67 -6.86
C ILE A 44 1.55 13.79 -6.04
N LEU A 45 0.76 14.70 -5.46
CA LEU A 45 1.25 15.82 -4.65
C LEU A 45 1.92 15.34 -3.36
N LYS A 46 1.50 14.20 -2.81
CA LYS A 46 2.16 13.56 -1.64
C LYS A 46 3.61 13.13 -1.95
N THR A 47 3.94 12.93 -3.23
CA THR A 47 5.29 12.49 -3.65
C THR A 47 6.28 13.64 -3.87
N ILE A 48 5.77 14.87 -3.87
CA ILE A 48 6.54 16.08 -4.17
C ILE A 48 7.21 16.57 -2.88
N THR A 49 8.52 16.31 -2.79
CA THR A 49 9.34 16.78 -1.67
C THR A 49 10.42 17.71 -2.21
N HIS A 50 10.41 18.96 -1.75
CA HIS A 50 11.41 19.98 -2.09
C HIS A 50 11.59 20.97 -0.92
N PRO A 51 12.79 21.54 -0.69
CA PRO A 51 13.01 22.51 0.39
C PRO A 51 12.19 23.79 0.27
N ARG A 52 11.78 24.16 -0.95
CA ARG A 52 11.00 25.37 -1.25
C ARG A 52 9.50 25.14 -1.40
N LEU A 53 9.01 23.94 -1.12
CA LEU A 53 7.59 23.58 -1.24
C LEU A 53 7.11 23.01 0.09
N CYS A 54 5.90 23.40 0.49
CA CYS A 54 5.21 22.77 1.60
C CYS A 54 4.82 21.33 1.22
N GLN A 55 5.18 20.34 2.03
CA GLN A 55 4.85 18.95 1.78
C GLN A 55 3.33 18.73 1.94
N TYR A 56 2.67 18.23 0.89
CA TYR A 56 1.31 17.71 1.02
C TYR A 56 1.32 16.39 1.79
N VAL A 57 0.43 16.26 2.76
CA VAL A 57 0.40 15.14 3.71
C VAL A 57 -0.76 14.22 3.41
N ASP A 58 -1.98 14.75 3.39
CA ASP A 58 -3.17 13.94 3.20
C ASP A 58 -4.36 14.74 2.68
N ILE A 59 -5.36 14.03 2.18
CA ILE A 59 -6.66 14.60 1.80
C ILE A 59 -7.76 13.66 2.28
N SER A 60 -8.80 14.21 2.87
CA SER A 60 -9.98 13.45 3.31
C SER A 60 -11.24 13.98 2.66
N ARG A 61 -12.10 13.07 2.22
CA ARG A 61 -13.44 13.39 1.73
C ARG A 61 -14.43 13.40 2.89
N GLY A 62 -15.08 14.52 3.09
CA GLY A 62 -16.17 14.70 4.05
C GLY A 62 -17.54 14.58 3.39
N LYS A 63 -18.58 15.01 4.10
CA LYS A 63 -19.96 14.99 3.58
C LYS A 63 -20.17 16.04 2.48
N HIS A 64 -21.09 15.76 1.55
CA HIS A 64 -21.53 16.68 0.49
C HIS A 64 -20.38 17.19 -0.40
N GLU A 65 -19.52 16.30 -0.92
CA GLU A 65 -18.39 16.66 -1.80
C GLU A 65 -17.33 17.59 -1.17
N ARG A 66 -17.36 17.78 0.16
CA ARG A 66 -16.34 18.53 0.88
C ARG A 66 -15.02 17.74 0.88
N LEU A 67 -13.94 18.46 0.63
CA LEU A 67 -12.57 17.95 0.77
C LEU A 67 -11.84 18.75 1.85
N ILE A 68 -11.00 18.06 2.62
CA ILE A 68 -10.10 18.66 3.59
C ILE A 68 -8.68 18.24 3.20
N VAL A 69 -7.81 19.21 2.97
CA VAL A 69 -6.41 19.00 2.57
C VAL A 69 -5.51 19.36 3.74
N VAL A 70 -4.61 18.42 4.07
CA VAL A 70 -3.57 18.58 5.09
C VAL A 70 -2.22 18.72 4.41
N ALA A 71 -1.48 19.77 4.79
CA ALA A 71 -0.14 20.04 4.29
C ALA A 71 0.74 20.65 5.39
N GLU A 72 2.04 20.65 5.16
CA GLU A 72 3.00 21.44 5.94
C GLU A 72 2.61 22.92 5.94
N HIS A 73 2.73 23.56 7.10
CA HIS A 73 2.39 24.97 7.28
C HIS A 73 3.34 25.65 8.26
N TYR A 74 3.55 26.95 8.08
CA TYR A 74 4.33 27.78 8.99
C TYR A 74 3.52 28.99 9.40
N ALA A 75 3.73 29.45 10.64
CA ALA A 75 2.95 30.54 11.21
C ALA A 75 3.19 31.90 10.53
N SER A 76 4.37 32.10 9.93
CA SER A 76 4.72 33.35 9.25
C SER A 76 4.60 33.20 7.73
N ASN A 77 4.07 34.23 7.08
CA ASN A 77 4.05 34.36 5.62
C ASN A 77 4.62 35.73 5.17
N LEU A 78 4.88 35.90 3.87
CA LEU A 78 5.37 37.18 3.35
C LEU A 78 4.37 38.33 3.51
N GLY A 79 3.08 38.05 3.65
CA GLY A 79 2.05 39.04 3.95
C GLY A 79 2.17 39.64 5.36
N ASP A 80 2.88 38.98 6.28
CA ASP A 80 3.11 39.45 7.66
C ASP A 80 4.31 40.41 7.78
N PHE A 81 5.06 40.65 6.70
CA PHE A 81 6.11 41.67 6.69
C PHE A 81 5.49 43.02 7.05
N LYS A 82 5.60 43.37 8.33
CA LYS A 82 4.88 44.49 8.94
C LYS A 82 5.13 45.77 8.15
N GLN A 83 4.06 46.52 7.90
CA GLN A 83 4.13 47.93 7.49
C GLN A 83 5.14 48.65 8.41
N GLY A 84 6.36 48.90 7.92
CA GLY A 84 7.40 49.64 8.65
C GLY A 84 8.83 49.06 8.64
N LYS A 85 9.08 47.77 8.34
CA LYS A 85 10.44 47.23 8.15
C LYS A 85 10.70 46.91 6.67
N THR A 86 11.64 47.61 6.06
CA THR A 86 12.06 47.40 4.68
C THR A 86 12.78 46.06 4.55
N ALA A 87 12.33 45.16 3.67
CA ALA A 87 13.17 44.05 3.22
C ALA A 87 14.33 44.64 2.43
N SER A 88 15.57 44.27 2.75
CA SER A 88 16.71 44.76 1.98
C SER A 88 16.60 44.27 0.53
N PRO A 89 17.13 45.01 -0.46
CA PRO A 89 17.14 44.56 -1.85
C PRO A 89 17.73 43.15 -2.02
N GLU A 90 18.76 42.81 -1.25
CA GLU A 90 19.35 41.46 -1.23
C GLU A 90 18.36 40.41 -0.74
N LYS A 91 17.55 40.72 0.30
CA LYS A 91 16.51 39.79 0.79
C LYS A 91 15.39 39.62 -0.23
N VAL A 92 15.01 40.67 -0.97
CA VAL A 92 14.03 40.57 -2.07
C VAL A 92 14.54 39.63 -3.15
N LEU A 93 15.81 39.75 -3.54
CA LEU A 93 16.41 38.84 -4.52
C LEU A 93 16.55 37.41 -3.99
N GLN A 94 16.90 37.22 -2.71
CA GLN A 94 16.91 35.88 -2.09
C GLN A 94 15.52 35.24 -2.13
N ILE A 95 14.48 35.99 -1.73
CA ILE A 95 13.09 35.51 -1.81
C ILE A 95 12.73 35.16 -3.25
N ALA A 96 13.05 36.01 -4.22
CA ALA A 96 12.79 35.74 -5.63
C ALA A 96 13.48 34.45 -6.10
N TYR A 97 14.75 34.27 -5.75
CA TYR A 97 15.52 33.06 -6.09
C TYR A 97 14.87 31.80 -5.50
N GLU A 98 14.55 31.81 -4.21
CA GLU A 98 13.95 30.67 -3.53
C GLU A 98 12.54 30.33 -4.06
N VAL A 99 11.72 31.33 -4.39
CA VAL A 99 10.42 31.13 -5.04
C VAL A 99 10.62 30.51 -6.43
N LEU A 100 11.57 31.04 -7.22
CA LEU A 100 11.87 30.53 -8.56
C LEU A 100 12.38 29.09 -8.54
N GLU A 101 13.21 28.70 -7.56
CA GLU A 101 13.62 27.30 -7.37
C GLU A 101 12.41 26.38 -7.16
N GLY A 102 11.47 26.80 -6.31
CA GLY A 102 10.22 26.08 -6.08
C GLY A 102 9.37 25.96 -7.35
N LEU A 103 9.18 27.07 -8.09
CA LEU A 103 8.43 27.09 -9.34
C LEU A 103 9.08 26.21 -10.42
N GLU A 104 10.40 26.29 -10.59
CA GLU A 104 11.15 25.48 -11.56
C GLU A 104 10.99 23.98 -11.27
N PHE A 105 11.12 23.59 -10.00
CA PHE A 105 10.94 22.19 -9.58
C PHE A 105 9.53 21.69 -9.91
N MET A 106 8.49 22.48 -9.62
CA MET A 106 7.10 22.14 -9.96
C MET A 106 6.88 22.03 -11.46
N ASN A 107 7.44 22.94 -12.25
CA ASN A 107 7.30 22.92 -13.70
C ASN A 107 7.94 21.66 -14.32
N LYS A 108 9.07 21.17 -13.76
CA LYS A 108 9.67 19.89 -14.16
C LYS A 108 8.76 18.68 -13.90
N GLN A 109 7.78 18.82 -12.98
CA GLN A 109 6.74 17.82 -12.71
C GLN A 109 5.43 18.10 -13.49
N GLY A 110 5.42 19.06 -14.42
CA GLY A 110 4.23 19.43 -15.18
C GLY A 110 3.21 20.26 -14.41
N LEU A 111 3.60 20.85 -13.27
CA LEU A 111 2.71 21.63 -12.41
C LEU A 111 2.92 23.13 -12.57
N VAL A 112 1.85 23.89 -12.35
CA VAL A 112 1.79 25.35 -12.32
C VAL A 112 1.02 25.77 -11.08
N HIS A 113 1.51 26.77 -10.36
CA HIS A 113 1.01 27.13 -9.03
C HIS A 113 -0.37 27.80 -9.09
N ARG A 114 -0.57 28.79 -9.98
CA ARG A 114 -1.82 29.56 -10.24
C ARG A 114 -2.49 30.27 -9.06
N ALA A 115 -1.95 30.12 -7.85
CA ALA A 115 -2.42 30.71 -6.61
C ALA A 115 -1.24 31.33 -5.83
N LEU A 116 -0.22 31.83 -6.53
CA LEU A 116 0.91 32.49 -5.88
C LEU A 116 0.47 33.86 -5.35
N SER A 117 0.70 34.12 -4.07
CA SER A 117 0.39 35.38 -3.38
C SER A 117 1.32 35.54 -2.18
N THR A 118 1.37 36.74 -1.59
CA THR A 118 2.16 36.99 -0.36
C THR A 118 1.74 36.08 0.81
N GLN A 119 0.50 35.60 0.85
CA GLN A 119 -0.01 34.72 1.91
C GLN A 119 0.37 33.26 1.71
N ASN A 120 0.60 32.84 0.46
CA ASN A 120 0.96 31.46 0.12
C ASN A 120 2.48 31.24 0.01
N VAL A 121 3.28 32.28 0.28
CA VAL A 121 4.72 32.16 0.47
C VAL A 121 5.02 32.18 1.97
N LEU A 122 5.17 30.99 2.54
CA LEU A 122 5.41 30.78 3.96
C LEU A 122 6.90 30.88 4.29
N LEU A 123 7.22 31.22 5.53
CA LEU A 123 8.58 31.37 6.03
C LEU A 123 8.83 30.44 7.22
N ASP A 124 9.91 29.67 7.14
CA ASP A 124 10.41 28.89 8.29
C ASP A 124 11.03 29.81 9.37
N CYS A 125 11.41 29.25 10.51
CA CYS A 125 12.06 29.98 11.61
C CYS A 125 13.40 30.64 11.23
N LYS A 126 14.01 30.21 10.12
CA LYS A 126 15.25 30.76 9.55
C LYS A 126 14.96 31.83 8.47
N GLY A 127 13.70 32.06 8.13
CA GLY A 127 13.27 33.02 7.12
C GLY A 127 13.44 32.53 5.68
N ASN A 128 13.49 31.21 5.47
CA ASN A 128 13.52 30.55 4.16
C ASN A 128 12.11 30.36 3.60
N VAL A 129 11.96 30.53 2.30
CA VAL A 129 10.69 30.40 1.57
C VAL A 129 10.25 28.93 1.43
N ASN A 130 8.98 28.69 1.71
CA ASN A 130 8.23 27.47 1.38
C ASN A 130 6.89 27.86 0.70
N LEU A 131 6.68 27.43 -0.55
CA LEU A 131 5.44 27.70 -1.29
C LEU A 131 4.33 26.75 -0.83
N ALA A 132 3.17 27.31 -0.50
CA ALA A 132 1.98 26.58 -0.07
C ALA A 132 0.88 26.64 -1.15
N LYS A 133 -0.10 25.72 -1.06
CA LYS A 133 -1.30 25.67 -1.93
C LYS A 133 -1.03 25.51 -3.43
N PHE A 134 0.19 25.14 -3.83
CA PHE A 134 0.56 24.98 -5.24
C PHE A 134 -0.17 23.84 -5.97
N GLY A 135 -0.79 22.92 -5.24
CA GLY A 135 -1.48 21.77 -5.80
C GLY A 135 -2.94 22.00 -6.16
N LEU A 136 -3.55 23.12 -5.75
CA LEU A 136 -5.00 23.35 -5.90
C LEU A 136 -5.43 23.30 -7.37
N TYR A 137 -4.73 24.02 -8.25
CA TYR A 137 -5.03 24.05 -9.69
C TYR A 137 -4.95 22.67 -10.36
N HIS A 138 -3.96 21.85 -9.97
CA HIS A 138 -3.80 20.51 -10.53
C HIS A 138 -4.88 19.55 -10.02
N MET A 139 -5.13 19.52 -8.71
CA MET A 139 -6.04 18.52 -8.13
C MET A 139 -7.49 18.73 -8.57
N THR A 140 -7.89 19.96 -8.90
CA THR A 140 -9.26 20.32 -9.35
C THR A 140 -9.42 20.35 -10.86
N ASP A 141 -8.55 19.64 -11.61
CA ASP A 141 -8.59 19.60 -13.07
C ASP A 141 -8.60 21.00 -13.71
N HIS A 142 -7.62 21.81 -13.32
CA HIS A 142 -7.49 23.19 -13.77
C HIS A 142 -8.67 24.11 -13.40
N GLY A 143 -9.50 23.68 -12.44
CA GLY A 143 -10.68 24.39 -11.96
C GLY A 143 -12.00 23.82 -12.47
N ALA A 144 -11.99 22.79 -13.33
CA ALA A 144 -13.21 22.20 -13.87
C ALA A 144 -14.04 21.43 -12.80
N ASP A 145 -13.39 20.91 -11.76
CA ASP A 145 -14.03 20.10 -10.72
C ASP A 145 -14.53 20.94 -9.51
N VAL A 146 -14.53 22.27 -9.59
CA VAL A 146 -14.96 23.20 -8.52
C VAL A 146 -15.75 24.40 -9.05
N ASP A 147 -16.62 25.00 -8.22
CA ASP A 147 -17.49 26.13 -8.61
C ASP A 147 -16.93 27.51 -8.21
N PHE A 148 -15.61 27.61 -8.01
CA PHE A 148 -14.93 28.86 -7.64
C PHE A 148 -13.71 29.13 -8.53
N PRO A 149 -13.37 30.41 -8.79
CA PRO A 149 -12.21 30.75 -9.59
C PRO A 149 -10.90 30.42 -8.85
N ILE A 150 -9.90 29.95 -9.59
CA ILE A 150 -8.57 29.64 -9.06
C ILE A 150 -7.61 30.81 -9.24
N GLY A 151 -7.03 31.23 -8.11
CA GLY A 151 -6.07 32.33 -8.01
C GLY A 151 -6.71 33.60 -7.45
N TYR A 152 -5.87 34.62 -7.28
CA TYR A 152 -6.27 35.88 -6.64
C TYR A 152 -6.25 37.00 -7.68
N PRO A 153 -7.34 37.78 -7.86
CA PRO A 153 -7.48 38.75 -8.94
C PRO A 153 -6.29 39.71 -9.11
N SER A 154 -5.70 40.21 -8.02
CA SER A 154 -4.55 41.14 -8.07
C SER A 154 -3.26 40.50 -8.63
N TYR A 155 -3.13 39.18 -8.57
CA TYR A 155 -1.92 38.46 -8.98
C TYR A 155 -2.11 37.69 -10.30
N LEU A 156 -3.31 37.70 -10.89
CA LEU A 156 -3.58 36.99 -12.14
C LEU A 156 -2.81 37.62 -13.31
N ALA A 157 -2.21 36.77 -14.12
CA ALA A 157 -1.55 37.20 -15.35
C ALA A 157 -2.58 37.64 -16.41
N PRO A 158 -2.28 38.63 -17.26
CA PRO A 158 -3.21 39.14 -18.26
C PRO A 158 -3.77 38.05 -19.18
N GLU A 159 -2.93 37.09 -19.58
CA GLU A 159 -3.34 35.97 -20.42
C GLU A 159 -4.32 35.02 -19.73
N VAL A 160 -4.25 34.89 -18.41
CA VAL A 160 -5.18 34.07 -17.63
C VAL A 160 -6.54 34.77 -17.52
N ILE A 161 -6.55 36.09 -17.35
CA ILE A 161 -7.78 36.87 -17.32
C ILE A 161 -8.47 36.84 -18.69
N ALA A 162 -7.68 36.96 -19.77
CA ALA A 162 -8.19 36.92 -21.14
C ALA A 162 -8.76 35.55 -21.55
N GLN A 163 -8.28 34.45 -20.96
CA GLN A 163 -8.85 33.12 -21.17
C GLN A 163 -10.29 32.99 -20.65
N GLY A 164 -10.70 33.82 -19.68
CA GLY A 164 -12.03 33.76 -19.09
C GLY A 164 -12.23 32.58 -18.13
N SER A 165 -13.48 32.39 -17.68
CA SER A 165 -13.88 31.22 -16.89
C SER A 165 -14.44 30.15 -17.83
N PHE A 166 -13.99 28.91 -17.70
CA PHE A 166 -14.48 27.78 -18.47
C PHE A 166 -15.31 26.85 -17.60
N HIS A 167 -16.54 26.54 -18.02
CA HIS A 167 -17.32 25.46 -17.45
C HIS A 167 -17.51 24.35 -18.50
N PRO A 168 -17.27 23.07 -18.17
CA PRO A 168 -17.42 21.96 -19.11
C PRO A 168 -18.83 21.82 -19.71
N SER A 169 -19.84 22.39 -19.05
CA SER A 169 -21.24 22.37 -19.48
C SER A 169 -21.62 23.51 -20.42
N ASP A 170 -20.68 24.40 -20.79
CA ASP A 170 -20.97 25.53 -21.69
C ASP A 170 -20.90 25.08 -23.16
N PRO A 171 -22.03 25.01 -23.88
CA PRO A 171 -22.07 24.56 -25.27
C PRO A 171 -21.44 25.56 -26.26
N SER A 172 -20.98 26.73 -25.80
CA SER A 172 -20.37 27.76 -26.64
C SER A 172 -18.88 27.55 -26.95
N HIS A 173 -18.22 26.56 -26.33
CA HIS A 173 -16.80 26.25 -26.54
C HIS A 173 -16.61 24.85 -27.14
N ASP A 174 -16.25 24.78 -28.43
CA ASP A 174 -15.94 23.52 -29.13
C ASP A 174 -14.63 22.86 -28.66
N GLU A 175 -13.71 23.63 -28.05
CA GLU A 175 -12.44 23.14 -27.52
C GLU A 175 -12.17 23.70 -26.12
N ALA A 176 -11.64 22.84 -25.23
CA ALA A 176 -11.22 23.25 -23.90
C ALA A 176 -10.04 24.25 -23.98
N PRO A 177 -10.03 25.34 -23.19
CA PRO A 177 -8.93 26.28 -23.20
C PRO A 177 -7.63 25.61 -22.77
N LEU A 178 -6.53 26.01 -23.41
CA LEU A 178 -5.20 25.50 -23.09
C LEU A 178 -4.85 25.79 -21.62
N PRO A 179 -4.29 24.81 -20.88
CA PRO A 179 -3.90 25.00 -19.49
C PRO A 179 -2.91 26.17 -19.36
N SER A 180 -3.04 26.93 -18.27
CA SER A 180 -2.13 28.05 -18.00
C SER A 180 -0.69 27.56 -17.89
N GLY A 181 0.25 28.23 -18.57
CA GLY A 181 1.65 27.83 -18.58
C GLY A 181 2.47 28.39 -17.40
N PRO A 182 3.70 27.88 -17.19
CA PRO A 182 4.63 28.33 -16.13
C PRO A 182 4.88 29.83 -16.04
N LYS A 183 4.76 30.54 -17.16
CA LYS A 183 5.00 31.99 -17.23
C LYS A 183 3.92 32.81 -16.52
N SER A 184 2.75 32.24 -16.28
CA SER A 184 1.70 32.89 -15.49
C SER A 184 2.15 33.09 -14.04
N ASP A 185 2.83 32.10 -13.44
CA ASP A 185 3.38 32.21 -12.08
C ASP A 185 4.50 33.25 -11.98
N VAL A 186 5.27 33.46 -13.06
CA VAL A 186 6.31 34.50 -13.13
C VAL A 186 5.71 35.91 -13.05
N TRP A 187 4.53 36.12 -13.65
CA TRP A 187 3.81 37.38 -13.48
C TRP A 187 3.33 37.58 -12.04
N SER A 188 2.73 36.54 -11.45
CA SER A 188 2.29 36.58 -10.06
C SER A 188 3.45 36.86 -9.11
N LEU A 189 4.64 36.30 -9.39
CA LEU A 189 5.89 36.62 -8.68
C LEU A 189 6.27 38.10 -8.86
N GLY A 190 6.16 38.65 -10.07
CA GLY A 190 6.42 40.07 -10.33
C GLY A 190 5.55 41.01 -9.47
N ILE A 191 4.25 40.72 -9.39
CA ILE A 191 3.31 41.47 -8.54
C ILE A 191 3.69 41.32 -7.05
N LEU A 192 4.01 40.10 -6.61
CA LEU A 192 4.44 39.82 -5.25
C LEU A 192 5.70 40.59 -4.87
N LEU A 193 6.75 40.55 -5.70
CA LEU A 193 8.00 41.27 -5.47
C LEU A 193 7.78 42.79 -5.51
N PHE A 194 6.89 43.27 -6.38
CA PHE A 194 6.51 44.68 -6.41
C PHE A 194 5.89 45.12 -5.08
N GLU A 195 4.95 44.35 -4.54
CA GLU A 195 4.33 44.64 -3.23
C GLU A 195 5.37 44.68 -2.09
N LEU A 196 6.32 43.75 -2.09
CA LEU A 196 7.42 43.73 -1.12
C LEU A 196 8.29 44.99 -1.20
N CYS A 197 8.59 45.45 -2.41
CA CYS A 197 9.40 46.66 -2.63
C CYS A 197 8.62 47.94 -2.28
N ALA A 198 7.36 48.03 -2.75
CA ALA A 198 6.51 49.20 -2.59
C ALA A 198 5.94 49.36 -1.16
N ARG A 199 5.98 48.30 -0.35
CA ARG A 199 5.42 48.24 1.03
C ARG A 199 3.91 48.47 1.09
N ARG A 200 3.21 48.14 0.02
CA ARG A 200 1.77 48.34 -0.14
C ARG A 200 1.17 47.16 -0.88
N ARG A 201 -0.05 46.78 -0.51
CA ARG A 201 -0.82 45.80 -1.27
C ARG A 201 -1.38 46.49 -2.51
N LEU A 202 -1.18 45.87 -3.67
CA LEU A 202 -1.64 46.41 -4.94
C LEU A 202 -3.15 46.18 -5.10
N LEU A 203 -3.80 47.15 -5.73
CA LEU A 203 -5.22 47.10 -6.09
C LEU A 203 -6.11 46.77 -4.88
N GLN A 204 -5.74 47.26 -3.70
CA GLN A 204 -6.51 47.06 -2.47
C GLN A 204 -7.76 47.95 -2.49
N ASN A 205 -8.90 47.41 -2.06
CA ASN A 205 -10.20 48.12 -1.97
C ASN A 205 -10.82 48.56 -3.32
N ILE A 206 -10.34 48.03 -4.44
CA ILE A 206 -10.93 48.20 -5.78
C ILE A 206 -11.89 47.04 -6.06
N GLU A 207 -12.98 47.27 -6.80
CA GLU A 207 -13.87 46.17 -7.23
C GLU A 207 -13.17 45.20 -8.17
N ILE A 208 -13.52 43.91 -8.13
CA ILE A 208 -12.85 42.87 -8.93
C ILE A 208 -12.85 43.21 -10.43
N SER A 209 -13.98 43.66 -10.96
CA SER A 209 -14.14 44.09 -12.36
C SER A 209 -13.14 45.17 -12.76
N GLU A 210 -12.96 46.19 -11.92
CA GLU A 210 -12.01 47.28 -12.13
C GLU A 210 -10.56 46.80 -12.06
N LYS A 211 -10.22 45.89 -11.13
CA LYS A 211 -8.88 45.28 -11.08
C LYS A 211 -8.54 44.53 -12.37
N LEU A 212 -9.47 43.70 -12.84
CA LEU A 212 -9.26 42.90 -14.05
C LEU A 212 -9.13 43.82 -15.27
N LYS A 213 -9.97 44.85 -15.37
CA LYS A 213 -9.88 45.87 -16.42
C LYS A 213 -8.53 46.58 -16.39
N PHE A 214 -8.08 47.02 -15.22
CA PHE A 214 -6.79 47.67 -15.05
C PHE A 214 -5.64 46.78 -15.54
N ILE A 215 -5.59 45.51 -15.11
CA ILE A 215 -4.55 44.55 -15.53
C ILE A 215 -4.56 44.35 -17.05
N LEU A 216 -5.74 44.23 -17.67
CA LEU A 216 -5.86 44.09 -19.12
C LEU A 216 -5.39 45.35 -19.87
N THR A 217 -5.63 46.55 -19.32
CA THR A 217 -5.19 47.82 -19.94
C THR A 217 -3.68 48.05 -19.86
N LEU A 218 -2.95 47.34 -18.99
CA LEU A 218 -1.48 47.42 -18.93
C LEU A 218 -0.81 47.01 -20.26
N GLY A 219 -1.50 46.24 -21.12
CA GLY A 219 -0.99 45.88 -22.45
C GLY A 219 -0.85 47.04 -23.42
N CYS A 220 -1.48 48.19 -23.12
CA CYS A 220 -1.35 49.42 -23.88
C CYS A 220 -0.17 50.31 -23.43
N MET A 221 0.53 49.92 -22.37
CA MET A 221 1.57 50.72 -21.71
C MET A 221 2.97 50.17 -22.05
N ASP A 222 3.95 51.06 -22.21
CA ASP A 222 5.34 50.67 -22.51
C ASP A 222 6.13 50.27 -21.24
N ASP A 223 5.86 50.93 -20.10
CA ASP A 223 6.53 50.65 -18.82
C ASP A 223 5.52 50.33 -17.71
N ILE A 224 5.19 49.05 -17.60
CA ILE A 224 4.22 48.54 -16.61
C ILE A 224 4.65 48.82 -15.18
N VAL A 225 5.95 48.75 -14.88
CA VAL A 225 6.46 48.94 -13.51
C VAL A 225 6.24 50.40 -13.08
N THR A 226 6.53 51.35 -13.96
CA THR A 226 6.32 52.78 -13.69
C THR A 226 4.83 53.10 -13.54
N VAL A 227 3.96 52.59 -14.42
CA VAL A 227 2.50 52.78 -14.34
C VAL A 227 1.94 52.22 -13.04
N LEU A 228 2.33 50.99 -12.66
CA LEU A 228 1.93 50.41 -11.38
C LEU A 228 2.37 51.27 -10.19
N ALA A 229 3.56 51.86 -10.27
CA ALA A 229 4.11 52.69 -9.20
C ALA A 229 3.39 54.04 -9.07
N GLU A 230 3.00 54.66 -10.19
CA GLU A 230 2.22 55.90 -10.22
C GLU A 230 0.81 55.71 -9.64
N GLU A 231 0.09 54.70 -10.13
CA GLU A 231 -1.28 54.38 -9.70
C GLU A 231 -1.39 54.08 -8.20
N HIS A 232 -0.32 53.52 -7.62
CA HIS A 232 -0.27 53.17 -6.19
C HIS A 232 0.52 54.19 -5.34
N GLY A 233 0.91 55.32 -5.92
CA GLY A 233 1.60 56.42 -5.23
C GLY A 233 2.91 55.99 -4.57
N CYS A 234 3.71 55.17 -5.25
CA CYS A 234 4.98 54.62 -4.76
C CYS A 234 6.14 54.78 -5.77
N LEU A 235 5.99 55.66 -6.76
CA LEU A 235 7.00 55.91 -7.79
C LEU A 235 8.39 56.26 -7.24
N ASP A 236 8.46 57.09 -6.19
CA ASP A 236 9.72 57.47 -5.58
C ASP A 236 10.45 56.27 -4.96
N ILE A 237 9.70 55.37 -4.31
CA ILE A 237 10.25 54.15 -3.69
C ILE A 237 10.81 53.22 -4.76
N ILE A 238 10.08 53.04 -5.87
CA ILE A 238 10.49 52.14 -6.95
C ILE A 238 11.71 52.70 -7.71
N LYS A 239 11.81 54.02 -7.89
CA LYS A 239 12.96 54.67 -8.53
C LYS A 239 14.26 54.58 -7.71
N GLU A 240 14.16 54.46 -6.39
CA GLU A 240 15.33 54.29 -5.51
C GLU A 240 15.82 52.83 -5.41
N LEU A 241 15.13 51.87 -6.04
CA LEU A 241 15.55 50.47 -5.99
C LEU A 241 16.86 50.24 -6.78
N PRO A 242 17.71 49.30 -6.32
CA PRO A 242 18.85 48.87 -7.10
C PRO A 242 18.46 48.32 -8.48
N GLU A 243 19.32 48.57 -9.49
CA GLU A 243 19.04 48.25 -10.89
C GLU A 243 18.71 46.76 -11.10
N ASN A 244 19.37 45.85 -10.38
CA ASN A 244 19.12 44.41 -10.47
C ASN A 244 17.70 44.01 -10.02
N VAL A 245 17.15 44.68 -8.99
CA VAL A 245 15.77 44.44 -8.53
C VAL A 245 14.78 45.03 -9.54
N LEU A 246 15.06 46.22 -10.07
CA LEU A 246 14.21 46.86 -11.07
C LEU A 246 14.18 46.06 -12.38
N GLU A 247 15.32 45.52 -12.82
CA GLU A 247 15.44 44.65 -13.98
C GLU A 247 14.64 43.35 -13.80
N LEU A 248 14.70 42.73 -12.61
CA LEU A 248 13.90 41.56 -12.28
C LEU A 248 12.39 41.86 -12.36
N LEU A 249 11.94 42.98 -11.79
CA LEU A 249 10.54 43.40 -11.85
C LEU A 249 10.07 43.58 -13.30
N LYS A 250 10.86 44.26 -14.14
CA LYS A 250 10.55 44.46 -15.57
C LYS A 250 10.47 43.14 -16.33
N LYS A 251 11.37 42.19 -16.07
CA LYS A 251 11.34 40.84 -16.67
C LYS A 251 10.08 40.07 -16.25
N CYS A 252 9.73 40.07 -14.96
CA CYS A 252 8.55 39.37 -14.47
C CYS A 252 7.23 39.99 -14.98
N LEU A 253 7.13 41.33 -14.96
CA LEU A 253 5.93 42.09 -15.35
C LEU A 253 5.89 42.41 -16.86
N THR A 254 6.42 41.50 -17.69
CA THR A 254 6.26 41.58 -19.14
C THR A 254 4.86 41.11 -19.52
N PHE A 255 4.07 41.97 -20.19
CA PHE A 255 2.67 41.69 -20.55
C PHE A 255 2.52 40.42 -21.41
N LEU A 256 3.25 40.35 -22.53
CA LEU A 256 3.14 39.23 -23.47
C LEU A 256 3.85 37.99 -22.92
N PRO A 257 3.15 36.86 -22.71
CA PRO A 257 3.76 35.64 -22.19
C PRO A 257 4.81 35.07 -23.15
N SER A 258 4.74 35.33 -24.46
CA SER A 258 5.79 34.93 -25.41
C SER A 258 7.15 35.55 -25.10
N LYS A 259 7.18 36.79 -24.60
CA LYS A 259 8.40 37.53 -24.24
C LYS A 259 8.80 37.36 -22.77
N ARG A 260 7.85 37.02 -21.89
CA ARG A 260 8.13 36.78 -20.46
C ARG A 260 9.05 35.56 -20.30
N PRO A 261 10.08 35.60 -19.44
CA PRO A 261 10.93 34.43 -19.19
C PRO A 261 10.16 33.34 -18.42
N THR A 262 10.70 32.12 -18.45
CA THR A 262 10.26 31.02 -17.58
C THR A 262 11.00 31.07 -16.24
N PRO A 263 10.54 30.36 -15.19
CA PRO A 263 11.27 30.27 -13.93
C PRO A 263 12.72 29.79 -14.10
N ALA A 264 12.93 28.75 -14.91
CA ALA A 264 14.28 28.27 -15.27
C ALA A 264 15.14 29.34 -15.96
N GLY A 265 14.54 30.12 -16.86
CA GLY A 265 15.22 31.21 -17.55
C GLY A 265 15.66 32.33 -16.62
N LEU A 266 14.84 32.66 -15.60
CA LEU A 266 15.20 33.65 -14.58
C LEU A 266 16.26 33.14 -13.60
N LEU A 267 16.24 31.86 -13.21
CA LEU A 267 17.27 31.29 -12.33
C LEU A 267 18.67 31.33 -12.93
N GLY A 268 18.78 31.20 -14.26
CA GLY A 268 20.04 31.31 -15.00
C GLY A 268 20.48 32.73 -15.31
N ASP A 269 19.73 33.75 -14.85
CA ASP A 269 20.01 35.15 -15.16
C ASP A 269 21.17 35.70 -14.31
N PRO A 270 22.07 36.53 -14.88
CA PRO A 270 23.20 37.13 -14.16
C PRO A 270 22.82 37.88 -12.88
N LEU A 271 21.57 38.34 -12.77
CA LEU A 271 21.07 39.03 -11.57
C LEU A 271 21.15 38.18 -10.29
N PHE A 272 21.23 36.84 -10.40
CA PHE A 272 21.35 35.93 -9.26
C PHE A 272 22.77 35.36 -9.02
N HIS A 273 23.80 35.73 -9.78
CA HIS A 273 25.15 35.16 -9.62
C HIS A 273 25.74 35.29 -8.19
N GLY A 274 25.41 36.37 -7.46
CA GLY A 274 25.85 36.57 -6.08
C GLY A 274 25.01 35.81 -5.03
N ILE A 275 23.89 35.23 -5.43
CA ILE A 275 22.92 34.57 -4.55
C ILE A 275 22.92 33.06 -4.78
N SER A 276 23.06 32.60 -6.02
CA SER A 276 23.06 31.17 -6.37
C SER A 276 24.16 30.39 -5.64
N CYS A 277 25.30 31.01 -5.34
CA CYS A 277 26.38 30.39 -4.58
C CYS A 277 26.04 30.13 -3.09
N LEU A 278 24.96 30.73 -2.57
CA LEU A 278 24.49 30.52 -1.20
C LEU A 278 23.66 29.24 -1.04
N TYR A 279 23.23 28.64 -2.15
CA TYR A 279 22.31 27.52 -2.15
C TYR A 279 22.92 26.29 -2.82
N THR A 280 22.77 25.13 -2.19
CA THR A 280 23.15 23.86 -2.79
C THR A 280 21.99 23.34 -3.67
N PRO A 281 22.25 22.92 -4.92
CA PRO A 281 21.23 22.34 -5.77
C PRO A 281 20.53 21.16 -5.09
N PHE A 282 19.21 21.15 -5.13
CA PHE A 282 18.43 20.06 -4.53
C PHE A 282 18.70 18.73 -5.26
N GLN A 283 19.06 17.70 -4.50
CA GLN A 283 19.18 16.33 -4.99
C GLN A 283 18.07 15.47 -4.38
N LYS A 284 17.32 14.77 -5.25
CA LYS A 284 16.28 13.85 -4.80
C LYS A 284 16.95 12.66 -4.08
N PRO A 285 16.50 12.29 -2.86
CA PRO A 285 17.02 11.13 -2.17
C PRO A 285 16.85 9.85 -2.99
N VAL A 286 17.82 8.94 -2.89
CA VAL A 286 17.76 7.60 -3.50
C VAL A 286 16.60 6.82 -2.87
N SER A 287 15.76 6.20 -3.70
CA SER A 287 14.63 5.39 -3.23
C SER A 287 15.11 4.11 -2.53
N LEU A 288 14.24 3.50 -1.70
CA LEU A 288 14.60 2.29 -0.96
C LEU A 288 14.99 1.15 -1.91
N PHE A 289 14.19 0.87 -2.93
CA PHE A 289 14.44 -0.19 -3.90
C PHE A 289 15.11 0.38 -5.16
N SER A 290 16.33 0.89 -4.99
CA SER A 290 17.18 1.42 -6.07
C SER A 290 18.48 0.63 -6.16
N SER A 291 19.10 0.62 -7.35
CA SER A 291 20.45 0.11 -7.59
C SER A 291 21.55 0.98 -6.95
N SER A 292 21.26 2.25 -6.69
CA SER A 292 22.23 3.19 -6.11
C SER A 292 22.40 2.99 -4.60
N LEU A 293 23.63 3.09 -4.11
CA LEU A 293 23.90 3.06 -2.67
C LEU A 293 23.24 4.28 -2.01
N ARG A 294 22.37 4.04 -1.01
CA ARG A 294 21.67 5.11 -0.29
C ARG A 294 22.64 6.04 0.48
N CYS A 295 23.83 5.54 0.80
CA CYS A 295 24.91 6.29 1.43
C CYS A 295 25.90 6.92 0.44
N ALA A 296 25.68 6.81 -0.88
CA ALA A 296 26.63 7.32 -1.88
C ALA A 296 26.97 8.81 -1.70
N ASN A 297 26.00 9.60 -1.21
CA ASN A 297 26.13 11.03 -0.99
C ASN A 297 26.15 11.40 0.50
N LEU A 298 26.35 10.43 1.41
CA LEU A 298 26.39 10.72 2.84
C LEU A 298 27.71 11.41 3.18
N GLN A 299 27.64 12.69 3.54
CA GLN A 299 28.75 13.41 4.13
C GLN A 299 28.58 13.37 5.66
N LEU A 300 29.50 12.69 6.33
CA LEU A 300 29.57 12.74 7.79
C LEU A 300 30.28 14.05 8.19
N PRO A 301 29.83 14.74 9.25
CA PRO A 301 30.57 15.85 9.81
C PRO A 301 31.99 15.41 10.20
N ASP A 302 32.95 16.34 10.10
CA ASP A 302 34.34 16.09 10.50
C ASP A 302 34.46 15.73 12.00
N ASP A 303 33.54 16.24 12.83
CA ASP A 303 33.37 15.85 14.23
C ASP A 303 32.03 15.13 14.44
N ILE A 304 32.10 13.83 14.77
CA ILE A 304 30.91 13.02 15.08
C ILE A 304 30.17 13.56 16.31
N ALA A 305 30.84 14.30 17.20
CA ALA A 305 30.19 14.96 18.33
C ALA A 305 29.16 16.01 17.88
N ASP A 306 29.28 16.59 16.67
CA ASP A 306 28.28 17.49 16.10
C ASP A 306 26.96 16.77 15.76
N LEU A 307 27.00 15.46 15.51
CA LEU A 307 25.79 14.62 15.39
C LEU A 307 25.15 14.31 16.75
N CYS A 308 25.87 14.57 17.85
CA CYS A 308 25.43 14.28 19.22
C CYS A 308 25.01 15.55 20.00
N LYS A 309 24.99 16.72 19.34
CA LYS A 309 24.49 17.98 19.91
C LYS A 309 22.97 18.02 19.82
N ASP A 310 22.29 17.23 20.66
CA ASP A 310 20.85 17.35 20.86
C ASP A 310 20.57 18.64 21.65
N GLU A 311 20.20 19.71 20.94
CA GLU A 311 19.75 20.97 21.58
C GLU A 311 18.24 21.03 21.80
N ASN A 312 17.44 20.01 21.42
CA ASN A 312 15.98 20.03 21.62
C ASN A 312 15.41 18.68 22.10
N ASP A 313 14.68 18.71 23.21
CA ASP A 313 13.91 17.58 23.78
C ASP A 313 12.68 17.17 22.91
N ASP A 314 12.53 17.70 21.69
CA ASP A 314 11.36 17.45 20.84
C ASP A 314 11.62 16.39 19.76
N TYR A 315 11.63 15.13 20.17
CA TYR A 315 11.83 13.98 19.28
C TYR A 315 10.82 13.90 18.12
N LEU A 316 9.62 14.50 18.25
CA LEU A 316 8.63 14.53 17.17
C LEU A 316 9.07 15.44 16.01
N SER A 317 9.88 16.46 16.28
CA SER A 317 10.40 17.39 15.26
C SER A 317 11.32 16.68 14.27
N GLU A 318 11.94 15.57 14.66
CA GLU A 318 12.83 14.77 13.81
C GLU A 318 12.11 13.69 13.00
N ARG A 319 10.79 13.55 13.18
CA ARG A 319 9.99 12.56 12.46
C ARG A 319 9.44 13.13 11.17
N GLY A 320 9.10 12.25 10.22
CA GLY A 320 8.43 12.65 8.98
C GLY A 320 7.08 13.29 9.25
N ILE A 321 6.74 14.37 8.54
CA ILE A 321 5.46 15.07 8.77
C ILE A 321 4.23 14.17 8.52
N ASP A 322 4.32 13.24 7.58
CA ASP A 322 3.31 12.22 7.29
C ASP A 322 3.15 11.19 8.41
N GLU A 323 4.27 10.79 9.02
CA GLU A 323 4.26 9.96 10.22
C GLU A 323 3.64 10.68 11.41
N VAL A 324 4.00 11.94 11.64
CA VAL A 324 3.44 12.76 12.73
C VAL A 324 1.93 12.93 12.54
N TYR A 325 1.47 13.18 11.32
CA TYR A 325 0.03 13.25 11.03
C TYR A 325 -0.68 11.91 11.27
N HIS A 326 -0.09 10.79 10.85
CA HIS A 326 -0.63 9.46 11.13
C HIS A 326 -0.81 9.23 12.64
N LEU A 327 0.22 9.54 13.43
CA LEU A 327 0.18 9.43 14.89
C LEU A 327 -0.82 10.42 15.51
N TRP A 328 -0.95 11.62 14.95
CA TRP A 328 -1.95 12.62 15.38
C TRP A 328 -3.38 12.09 15.22
N CYS A 329 -3.69 11.43 14.09
CA CYS A 329 -4.98 10.76 13.90
C CYS A 329 -5.22 9.68 14.96
N LEU A 330 -4.21 8.83 15.25
CA LEU A 330 -4.30 7.81 16.29
C LEU A 330 -4.48 8.40 17.70
N ALA A 331 -3.90 9.58 17.95
CA ALA A 331 -4.02 10.31 19.21
C ALA A 331 -5.43 10.88 19.46
N GLY A 332 -6.36 10.72 18.51
CA GLY A 332 -7.72 11.25 18.56
C GLY A 332 -7.93 12.54 17.77
N GLY A 333 -6.97 12.90 16.92
CA GLY A 333 -7.11 14.00 15.98
C GLY A 333 -8.26 13.79 15.00
N ASP A 334 -9.10 14.81 14.85
CA ASP A 334 -10.27 14.80 13.98
C ASP A 334 -10.33 16.12 13.20
N LEU A 335 -10.12 16.03 11.88
CA LEU A 335 -10.07 17.18 10.98
C LEU A 335 -11.39 17.96 10.95
N GLU A 336 -12.54 17.26 10.86
CA GLU A 336 -13.84 17.93 10.81
C GLU A 336 -14.12 18.66 12.11
N LYS A 337 -13.79 18.04 13.25
CA LYS A 337 -13.95 18.64 14.57
C LYS A 337 -13.04 19.86 14.77
N GLU A 338 -11.77 19.77 14.40
CA GLU A 338 -10.83 20.90 14.51
C GLU A 338 -11.28 22.09 13.65
N LEU A 339 -11.69 21.85 12.40
CA LEU A 339 -12.19 22.90 11.52
C LEU A 339 -13.55 23.47 11.99
N THR A 340 -14.39 22.66 12.63
CA THR A 340 -15.66 23.12 13.24
C THR A 340 -15.38 24.00 14.46
N ASN A 341 -14.45 23.60 15.33
CA ASN A 341 -14.05 24.38 16.52
C ASN A 341 -13.46 25.75 16.15
N LYS A 342 -12.89 25.87 14.95
CA LYS A 342 -12.35 27.11 14.39
C LYS A 342 -13.35 27.87 13.51
N GLU A 343 -14.61 27.45 13.50
CA GLU A 343 -15.72 28.06 12.74
C GLU A 343 -15.55 28.10 11.21
N ILE A 344 -14.62 27.29 10.67
CA ILE A 344 -14.41 27.12 9.23
C ILE A 344 -15.51 26.24 8.65
N ILE A 345 -15.80 25.11 9.30
CA ILE A 345 -16.95 24.27 8.95
C ILE A 345 -18.15 24.76 9.76
N ARG A 346 -19.17 25.27 9.05
CA ARG A 346 -20.43 25.72 9.64
C ARG A 346 -21.52 24.67 9.39
N SER A 347 -22.36 24.41 10.39
CA SER A 347 -23.41 23.36 10.37
C SER A 347 -24.61 23.67 9.47
N LYS A 348 -24.52 24.64 8.55
CA LYS A 348 -25.60 24.93 7.62
C LYS A 348 -25.58 23.89 6.49
N PRO A 349 -26.71 23.23 6.17
CA PRO A 349 -26.78 22.35 5.02
C PRO A 349 -26.45 23.13 3.74
N PRO A 350 -25.88 22.50 2.70
CA PRO A 350 -25.99 22.96 1.33
C PRO A 350 -27.46 22.91 0.93
N VAL A 351 -28.23 23.92 1.30
CA VAL A 351 -29.53 24.12 0.70
C VAL A 351 -29.22 24.59 -0.71
N CYS A 352 -29.65 23.83 -1.73
CA CYS A 352 -29.63 24.29 -3.12
C CYS A 352 -30.43 25.59 -3.19
N THR A 353 -29.74 26.72 -3.03
CA THR A 353 -30.35 28.05 -3.12
C THR A 353 -30.92 28.19 -4.53
N LEU A 354 -32.13 28.72 -4.66
CA LEU A 354 -32.76 29.04 -5.94
C LEU A 354 -31.73 29.70 -6.88
N PRO A 355 -31.68 29.34 -8.19
CA PRO A 355 -30.73 29.93 -9.12
C PRO A 355 -30.82 31.45 -9.07
N ASN A 356 -29.67 32.12 -8.99
CA ASN A 356 -29.60 33.56 -9.15
C ASN A 356 -29.69 33.87 -10.65
N PHE A 357 -30.81 34.44 -11.09
CA PHE A 357 -31.00 34.83 -12.49
C PHE A 357 -30.49 36.25 -12.67
N VAL A 358 -29.62 36.45 -13.65
CA VAL A 358 -29.15 37.79 -14.05
C VAL A 358 -29.90 38.18 -15.31
N LEU A 359 -30.65 39.28 -15.25
CA LEU A 359 -31.31 39.89 -16.39
C LEU A 359 -30.26 40.54 -17.32
N GLU A 360 -30.62 40.79 -18.59
CA GLU A 360 -29.68 41.38 -19.58
C GLU A 360 -29.14 42.76 -19.19
N ASP A 361 -29.81 43.46 -18.27
CA ASP A 361 -29.39 44.75 -17.70
C ASP A 361 -28.43 44.61 -16.49
N GLY A 362 -28.10 43.37 -16.10
CA GLY A 362 -27.21 43.07 -14.98
C GLY A 362 -27.90 42.94 -13.63
N GLU A 363 -29.23 43.10 -13.54
CA GLU A 363 -29.96 42.91 -12.29
C GLU A 363 -30.08 41.42 -11.94
N SER A 364 -29.71 41.06 -10.71
CA SER A 364 -29.75 39.66 -10.25
C SER A 364 -30.94 39.41 -9.30
N PHE A 365 -31.78 38.42 -9.62
CA PHE A 365 -32.93 37.97 -8.84
C PHE A 365 -32.74 36.54 -8.32
N GLY A 366 -32.94 36.33 -7.02
CA GLY A 366 -32.86 35.01 -6.38
C GLY A 366 -32.34 35.08 -4.95
N GLN A 367 -32.16 33.92 -4.31
CA GLN A 367 -31.35 33.86 -3.10
C GLN A 367 -29.89 34.06 -3.51
N GLY A 368 -29.20 35.04 -2.92
CA GLY A 368 -27.76 35.20 -3.13
C GLY A 368 -27.05 33.86 -2.85
N ARG A 369 -26.15 33.43 -3.75
CA ARG A 369 -25.36 32.20 -3.57
C ARG A 369 -24.82 32.17 -2.15
N ASP A 370 -25.10 31.09 -1.40
CA ASP A 370 -24.52 30.94 -0.07
C ASP A 370 -22.99 30.89 -0.24
N ARG A 371 -22.32 31.95 0.21
CA ARG A 371 -20.86 32.09 0.09
C ARG A 371 -20.10 31.09 0.94
N SER A 372 -20.79 30.32 1.79
CA SER A 372 -20.22 29.22 2.56
C SER A 372 -19.63 28.09 1.70
N PHE A 373 -20.00 28.01 0.41
CA PHE A 373 -19.48 27.05 -0.56
C PHE A 373 -18.40 27.63 -1.48
N LEU A 374 -18.08 28.93 -1.38
CA LEU A 374 -16.92 29.50 -2.06
C LEU A 374 -15.63 29.02 -1.36
N LEU A 375 -14.51 29.06 -2.09
CA LEU A 375 -13.20 28.77 -1.50
C LEU A 375 -12.93 29.70 -0.32
N ASP A 376 -12.92 29.15 0.88
CA ASP A 376 -12.34 29.78 2.06
C ASP A 376 -10.84 29.44 2.07
N ASP A 377 -10.03 30.46 1.86
CA ASP A 377 -8.59 30.30 1.73
C ASP A 377 -7.87 30.20 3.09
N THR A 378 -8.62 30.17 4.19
CA THR A 378 -8.08 30.04 5.55
C THR A 378 -7.44 28.68 5.78
N THR A 379 -6.20 28.68 6.27
CA THR A 379 -5.52 27.47 6.75
C THR A 379 -5.51 27.45 8.26
N VAL A 380 -5.99 26.35 8.85
CA VAL A 380 -6.02 26.14 10.30
C VAL A 380 -4.84 25.27 10.69
N THR A 381 -4.11 25.68 11.73
CA THR A 381 -3.05 24.86 12.30
C THR A 381 -3.63 23.83 13.28
N LEU A 382 -3.27 22.57 13.08
CA LEU A 382 -3.69 21.46 13.93
C LEU A 382 -2.80 21.37 15.17
N SER A 383 -3.43 21.24 16.34
CA SER A 383 -2.70 21.15 17.60
C SER A 383 -2.08 19.77 17.80
N LEU A 384 -0.77 19.73 18.06
CA LEU A 384 -0.05 18.51 18.45
C LEU A 384 -0.12 18.21 19.96
N CYS A 385 -0.85 19.02 20.75
CA CYS A 385 -0.85 18.88 22.21
C CYS A 385 -1.33 17.51 22.69
N GLN A 386 -2.37 16.94 22.08
CA GLN A 386 -2.89 15.62 22.45
C GLN A 386 -1.87 14.52 22.16
N LEU A 387 -1.23 14.57 20.99
CA LEU A 387 -0.18 13.63 20.61
C LEU A 387 1.01 13.71 21.57
N ARG A 388 1.52 14.92 21.84
CA ARG A 388 2.61 15.16 22.79
C ARG A 388 2.26 14.63 24.19
N ASN A 389 1.03 14.85 24.64
CA ASN A 389 0.57 14.36 25.94
C ASN A 389 0.50 12.83 26.01
N ARG A 390 0.16 12.14 24.91
CA ARG A 390 0.18 10.67 24.85
C ARG A 390 1.59 10.10 24.83
N LEU A 391 2.54 10.81 24.22
CA LEU A 391 3.92 10.35 24.06
C LEU A 391 4.88 10.84 25.15
N LYS A 392 4.39 11.61 26.13
CA LYS A 392 5.23 12.25 27.16
C LYS A 392 6.05 11.26 28.01
N ASP A 393 5.53 10.04 28.18
CA ASP A 393 6.14 9.00 29.03
C ASP A 393 6.99 8.01 28.20
N VAL A 394 7.07 8.22 26.87
CA VAL A 394 7.91 7.41 25.96
C VAL A 394 9.37 7.84 26.12
N ALA A 395 10.23 6.88 26.47
CA ALA A 395 11.65 7.13 26.68
C ALA A 395 12.35 7.51 25.36
N GLY A 396 13.35 8.40 25.42
CA GLY A 396 14.08 8.88 24.23
C GLY A 396 14.74 7.75 23.43
N GLU A 397 15.17 6.67 24.09
CA GLU A 397 15.75 5.49 23.44
C GLU A 397 14.78 4.79 22.48
N ALA A 398 13.46 4.91 22.71
CA ALA A 398 12.44 4.36 21.82
C ALA A 398 12.43 5.05 20.45
N TYR A 399 12.91 6.30 20.37
CA TYR A 399 13.05 7.02 19.11
C TYR A 399 14.29 6.60 18.32
N PHE A 400 15.26 5.94 18.97
CA PHE A 400 16.53 5.54 18.38
C PHE A 400 16.91 4.07 18.67
N PRO A 401 16.08 3.07 18.30
CA PRO A 401 16.30 1.67 18.69
C PRO A 401 17.50 1.02 17.97
N LEU A 402 18.45 0.46 18.74
CA LEU A 402 19.62 -0.22 18.19
C LEU A 402 19.25 -1.57 17.55
N LEU A 403 19.65 -1.80 16.29
CA LEU A 403 19.32 -3.02 15.55
C LEU A 403 20.17 -4.25 15.91
N GLU A 404 21.29 -4.05 16.60
CA GLU A 404 22.28 -5.10 16.88
C GLU A 404 22.15 -5.72 18.27
N ASP A 405 21.37 -5.10 19.15
CA ASP A 405 21.21 -5.59 20.51
C ASP A 405 20.22 -6.76 20.52
N GLN A 406 20.76 -7.98 20.51
CA GLN A 406 19.95 -9.20 20.61
C GLN A 406 19.27 -9.36 21.99
N GLN A 407 19.66 -8.55 23.00
CA GLN A 407 19.10 -8.60 24.34
C GLN A 407 17.85 -7.72 24.52
N SER A 408 17.51 -6.84 23.58
CA SER A 408 16.26 -6.07 23.65
C SER A 408 15.12 -6.80 22.92
N GLY A 409 14.45 -7.73 23.62
CA GLY A 409 12.99 -7.60 23.60
C GLY A 409 12.67 -6.18 24.05
N LEU A 410 11.78 -5.48 23.32
CA LEU A 410 11.22 -4.14 23.60
C LEU A 410 11.87 -3.37 24.78
N PRO A 411 12.48 -2.18 24.56
CA PRO A 411 13.37 -1.52 25.51
C PRO A 411 12.82 -1.48 26.94
N GLN A 412 13.67 -1.83 27.92
CA GLN A 412 13.36 -1.84 29.36
C GLN A 412 13.22 -0.41 29.93
N SER A 413 12.11 0.24 29.64
CA SER A 413 11.57 1.39 30.40
C SER A 413 10.44 0.88 31.33
N ASN A 414 9.91 1.71 32.21
CA ASN A 414 8.65 1.36 32.92
C ASN A 414 7.48 1.10 31.94
N SER A 415 7.57 1.56 30.67
CA SER A 415 6.62 1.24 29.57
C SER A 415 6.88 -0.10 28.87
N SER A 416 7.97 -0.80 29.17
CA SER A 416 8.26 -2.14 28.60
C SER A 416 7.21 -3.17 29.01
N ASN A 417 6.67 -3.05 30.22
CA ASN A 417 5.60 -3.91 30.70
C ASN A 417 4.29 -3.65 29.94
N GLU A 418 3.92 -2.39 29.72
CA GLU A 418 2.69 -2.03 28.99
C GLU A 418 2.79 -2.43 27.52
N LEU A 419 3.91 -2.17 26.84
CA LEU A 419 4.10 -2.57 25.45
C LEU A 419 4.09 -4.09 25.26
N SER A 420 4.67 -4.84 26.21
CA SER A 420 4.60 -6.31 26.20
C SER A 420 3.16 -6.81 26.37
N THR A 421 2.32 -6.12 27.14
CA THR A 421 0.89 -6.43 27.26
C THR A 421 0.10 -6.03 26.02
N THR A 422 0.41 -4.89 25.39
CA THR A 422 -0.25 -4.41 24.18
C THR A 422 -0.03 -5.35 23.00
N VAL A 423 1.16 -5.97 22.88
CA VAL A 423 1.44 -7.00 21.86
C VAL A 423 0.48 -8.19 21.95
N MET A 424 -0.07 -8.50 23.14
CA MET A 424 -1.03 -9.60 23.35
C MET A 424 -2.48 -9.20 23.05
N LEU A 425 -2.76 -7.91 22.80
CA LEU A 425 -4.11 -7.43 22.48
C LEU A 425 -4.48 -7.75 21.03
N PRO A 426 -5.80 -7.84 20.72
CA PRO A 426 -6.31 -7.94 19.36
C PRO A 426 -5.69 -6.91 18.42
N LEU A 427 -5.47 -7.30 17.16
CA LEU A 427 -4.76 -6.49 16.18
C LEU A 427 -5.41 -5.10 15.97
N ILE A 428 -6.74 -5.05 15.98
CA ILE A 428 -7.48 -3.78 15.85
C ILE A 428 -7.19 -2.77 16.98
N ILE A 429 -6.82 -3.25 18.17
CA ILE A 429 -6.43 -2.39 19.29
C ILE A 429 -4.99 -1.92 19.09
N ARG A 430 -4.09 -2.83 18.70
CA ARG A 430 -2.68 -2.53 18.41
C ARG A 430 -2.51 -1.51 17.29
N GLU A 431 -3.31 -1.58 16.24
CA GLU A 431 -3.29 -0.61 15.13
C GLU A 431 -3.82 0.78 15.52
N ARG A 432 -4.58 0.89 16.63
CA ARG A 432 -5.10 2.16 17.13
C ARG A 432 -4.28 2.75 18.28
N ASP A 433 -3.36 1.98 18.83
CA ASP A 433 -2.51 2.41 19.94
C ASP A 433 -1.37 3.31 19.46
N THR A 434 -1.31 4.53 19.97
CA THR A 434 -0.39 5.57 19.48
C THR A 434 1.07 5.26 19.81
N GLU A 435 1.37 4.79 21.02
CA GLU A 435 2.74 4.50 21.46
C GLU A 435 3.27 3.24 20.75
N TYR A 436 2.45 2.19 20.70
CA TYR A 436 2.80 0.96 20.00
C TYR A 436 3.06 1.22 18.51
N GLN A 437 2.19 1.99 17.83
CA GLN A 437 2.42 2.31 16.42
C GLN A 437 3.69 3.15 16.21
N LEU A 438 3.97 4.15 17.06
CA LEU A 438 5.22 4.91 17.01
C LEU A 438 6.43 3.96 17.03
N ILE A 439 6.51 3.09 18.04
CA ILE A 439 7.66 2.20 18.22
C ILE A 439 7.82 1.25 17.03
N ARG A 440 6.71 0.67 16.54
CA ARG A 440 6.74 -0.25 15.40
C ARG A 440 7.13 0.48 14.10
N ILE A 441 6.64 1.70 13.86
CA ILE A 441 6.99 2.50 12.69
C ILE A 441 8.49 2.83 12.69
N ILE A 442 9.03 3.28 13.81
CA ILE A 442 10.47 3.62 13.94
C ILE A 442 11.33 2.38 13.68
N LEU A 443 10.96 1.24 14.25
CA LEU A 443 11.67 -0.03 14.05
C LEU A 443 11.68 -0.43 12.57
N PHE A 444 10.51 -0.44 11.92
CA PHE A 444 10.42 -0.81 10.50
C PHE A 444 11.14 0.19 9.59
N ASP A 445 11.05 1.50 9.85
CA ASP A 445 11.80 2.50 9.08
C ASP A 445 13.31 2.19 9.12
N ARG A 446 13.88 1.87 10.29
CA ARG A 446 15.29 1.49 10.41
C ARG A 446 15.60 0.16 9.72
N LEU A 447 14.76 -0.86 9.88
CA LEU A 447 14.96 -2.17 9.25
C LEU A 447 14.90 -2.07 7.72
N LEU A 448 13.94 -1.32 7.18
CA LEU A 448 13.79 -1.08 5.73
C LEU A 448 14.93 -0.22 5.19
N LYS A 449 15.43 0.74 5.97
CA LYS A 449 16.66 1.49 5.64
C LYS A 449 17.90 0.58 5.57
N ALA A 450 17.93 -0.51 6.33
CA ALA A 450 19.02 -1.51 6.34
C ALA A 450 18.79 -2.73 5.41
N TYR A 451 17.63 -2.83 4.75
CA TYR A 451 17.34 -3.86 3.76
C TYR A 451 18.25 -3.70 2.52
N PRO A 452 18.81 -4.78 1.93
CA PRO A 452 18.46 -6.20 2.16
C PRO A 452 19.20 -6.92 3.29
N TYR A 453 20.24 -6.32 3.87
CA TYR A 453 21.12 -6.97 4.86
C TYR A 453 20.39 -7.44 6.13
N LYS A 454 19.30 -6.78 6.53
CA LYS A 454 18.49 -7.15 7.70
C LYS A 454 17.16 -7.84 7.34
N LYS A 455 17.02 -8.44 6.14
CA LYS A 455 15.80 -9.14 5.70
C LYS A 455 15.25 -10.14 6.72
N ASN A 456 16.11 -10.94 7.36
CA ASN A 456 15.69 -11.91 8.37
C ASN A 456 15.03 -11.26 9.60
N LEU A 457 15.50 -10.06 10.00
CA LEU A 457 14.89 -9.30 11.09
C LEU A 457 13.55 -8.70 10.65
N VAL A 458 13.43 -8.23 9.40
CA VAL A 458 12.13 -7.80 8.85
C VAL A 458 11.11 -8.94 8.92
N CYS A 459 11.48 -10.15 8.49
CA CYS A 459 10.62 -11.33 8.59
C CYS A 459 10.26 -11.69 10.05
N LYS A 460 11.22 -11.58 10.98
CA LYS A 460 11.00 -11.83 12.41
C LYS A 460 10.00 -10.84 13.00
N GLU A 461 10.19 -9.55 12.75
CA GLU A 461 9.32 -8.50 13.28
C GLU A 461 7.95 -8.52 12.62
N ALA A 462 7.84 -8.82 11.32
CA ALA A 462 6.57 -8.98 10.64
C ALA A 462 5.69 -10.12 11.21
N ARG A 463 6.27 -11.14 11.84
CA ARG A 463 5.49 -12.18 12.58
C ARG A 463 4.79 -11.63 13.81
N VAL A 464 5.27 -10.53 14.36
CA VAL A 464 4.61 -9.83 15.48
C VAL A 464 3.49 -8.96 14.94
N ASP A 465 3.84 -8.05 14.01
CA ASP A 465 2.91 -7.10 13.39
C ASP A 465 3.59 -6.27 12.29
N ILE A 466 2.82 -5.74 11.34
CA ILE A 466 3.30 -4.79 10.34
C ILE A 466 2.52 -3.47 10.49
N PRO A 467 3.18 -2.34 10.81
CA PRO A 467 2.50 -1.07 10.94
C PRO A 467 1.83 -0.65 9.62
N PRO A 468 0.57 -0.18 9.64
CA PRO A 468 -0.15 0.20 8.43
C PRO A 468 0.58 1.20 7.53
N LEU A 469 1.22 2.21 8.14
CA LEU A 469 1.90 3.30 7.42
C LEU A 469 3.04 2.80 6.51
N VAL A 470 3.71 1.70 6.89
CA VAL A 470 4.89 1.17 6.17
C VAL A 470 4.62 -0.18 5.50
N ARG A 471 3.37 -0.66 5.50
CA ARG A 471 2.98 -2.00 5.04
C ARG A 471 3.42 -2.29 3.61
N GLY A 472 3.23 -1.36 2.67
CA GLY A 472 3.65 -1.53 1.27
C GLY A 472 5.15 -1.81 1.12
N LEU A 473 5.98 -1.09 1.88
CA LEU A 473 7.43 -1.28 1.89
C LEU A 473 7.85 -2.58 2.60
N ALA A 474 7.18 -2.93 3.70
CA ALA A 474 7.40 -4.19 4.41
C ALA A 474 7.06 -5.39 3.52
N TRP A 475 5.93 -5.36 2.79
CA TRP A 475 5.56 -6.41 1.84
C TRP A 475 6.57 -6.58 0.71
N ALA A 476 7.08 -5.47 0.16
CA ALA A 476 8.15 -5.53 -0.84
C ALA A 476 9.42 -6.21 -0.29
N ALA A 477 9.81 -5.91 0.96
CA ALA A 477 10.95 -6.57 1.60
C ALA A 477 10.69 -8.07 1.86
N LEU A 478 9.47 -8.45 2.29
CA LEU A 478 9.07 -9.85 2.48
C LEU A 478 9.04 -10.64 1.17
N LEU A 479 8.71 -9.98 0.05
CA LEU A 479 8.74 -10.54 -1.29
C LEU A 479 10.15 -10.58 -1.91
N GLY A 480 11.15 -10.00 -1.24
CA GLY A 480 12.53 -10.02 -1.73
C GLY A 480 12.80 -9.07 -2.88
N ILE A 481 12.06 -7.95 -2.97
CA ILE A 481 12.24 -6.97 -4.05
C ILE A 481 13.58 -6.24 -3.88
N GLU A 482 14.39 -6.24 -4.94
CA GLU A 482 15.73 -5.60 -4.97
C GLU A 482 16.03 -5.04 -6.37
N GLY A 483 17.05 -4.20 -6.48
CA GLY A 483 17.49 -3.64 -7.77
C GLY A 483 16.66 -2.46 -8.27
N ASP A 484 16.89 -2.06 -9.53
CA ASP A 484 16.24 -0.90 -10.14
C ASP A 484 14.86 -1.27 -10.73
N ILE A 485 13.87 -1.28 -9.85
CA ILE A 485 12.48 -1.59 -10.22
C ILE A 485 11.88 -0.55 -11.17
N GLN A 486 12.32 0.71 -11.08
CA GLN A 486 11.76 1.81 -11.86
C GLN A 486 12.19 1.68 -13.33
N ALA A 487 13.49 1.50 -13.57
CA ALA A 487 14.00 1.28 -14.92
C ALA A 487 13.37 0.04 -15.58
N LYS A 488 13.17 -1.04 -14.82
CA LYS A 488 12.48 -2.24 -15.34
C LYS A 488 11.06 -1.92 -15.74
N TYR A 489 10.28 -1.26 -14.89
CA TYR A 489 8.88 -0.93 -15.19
C TYR A 489 8.73 0.04 -16.37
N ASP A 490 9.62 1.04 -16.47
CA ASP A 490 9.61 2.02 -17.54
C ASP A 490 9.96 1.40 -18.90
N SER A 491 10.82 0.38 -18.91
CA SER A 491 11.22 -0.35 -20.14
C SER A 491 10.10 -1.17 -20.79
N ILE A 492 9.00 -1.44 -20.09
CA ILE A 492 7.89 -2.25 -20.59
C ILE A 492 6.94 -1.37 -21.39
N ASP A 493 6.56 -1.79 -22.61
CA ASP A 493 5.56 -1.10 -23.41
C ASP A 493 4.16 -1.25 -22.79
N LYS A 494 3.58 -0.11 -22.42
CA LYS A 494 2.25 0.00 -21.79
C LYS A 494 1.25 0.71 -22.70
N ASP A 495 1.70 1.24 -23.83
CA ASP A 495 0.91 2.14 -24.68
C ASP A 495 0.35 1.40 -25.89
N THR A 496 1.14 0.50 -26.51
CA THR A 496 0.69 -0.26 -27.69
C THR A 496 -0.56 -1.09 -27.37
N PRO A 497 -1.67 -0.92 -28.10
CA PRO A 497 -2.91 -1.68 -27.85
C PRO A 497 -2.69 -3.20 -27.95
N ILE A 498 -3.22 -3.94 -26.98
CA ILE A 498 -3.19 -5.42 -26.99
C ILE A 498 -4.61 -6.01 -26.96
N PRO A 499 -4.84 -7.25 -27.45
CA PRO A 499 -6.18 -7.85 -27.50
C PRO A 499 -6.91 -7.89 -26.16
N THR A 500 -6.17 -7.93 -25.06
CA THR A 500 -6.65 -8.00 -23.69
C THR A 500 -7.14 -6.65 -23.14
N ASP A 501 -6.78 -5.53 -23.77
CA ASP A 501 -7.09 -4.19 -23.24
C ASP A 501 -8.59 -4.00 -23.01
N ARG A 502 -9.44 -4.50 -23.93
CA ARG A 502 -10.89 -4.44 -23.79
C ARG A 502 -11.40 -5.16 -22.53
N GLN A 503 -10.81 -6.29 -22.17
CA GLN A 503 -11.22 -7.03 -20.97
C GLN A 503 -10.81 -6.28 -19.70
N ILE A 504 -9.56 -5.79 -19.66
CA ILE A 504 -9.04 -4.97 -18.56
C ILE A 504 -9.91 -3.73 -18.33
N GLU A 505 -10.34 -3.06 -19.39
CA GLU A 505 -11.20 -1.87 -19.33
C GLU A 505 -12.58 -2.12 -18.73
N VAL A 506 -13.12 -3.33 -18.90
CA VAL A 506 -14.44 -3.71 -18.38
C VAL A 506 -14.34 -4.20 -16.92
N ASP A 507 -13.21 -4.81 -16.55
CA ASP A 507 -13.02 -5.37 -15.20
C ASP A 507 -12.66 -4.30 -14.17
N ILE A 508 -11.75 -3.36 -14.51
CA ILE A 508 -11.28 -2.32 -13.58
C ILE A 508 -12.42 -1.53 -12.91
N PRO A 509 -13.42 -0.98 -13.62
CA PRO A 509 -14.47 -0.17 -12.97
C PRO A 509 -15.37 -0.95 -12.01
N ARG A 510 -15.38 -2.28 -12.09
CA ARG A 510 -16.15 -3.18 -11.22
C ARG A 510 -15.32 -3.69 -10.05
N CYS A 511 -13.98 -3.58 -10.15
CA CYS A 511 -13.03 -4.05 -9.16
C CYS A 511 -12.97 -3.08 -7.97
N HIS A 512 -13.30 -3.56 -6.77
CA HIS A 512 -13.21 -2.77 -5.52
C HIS A 512 -13.89 -1.38 -5.60
N GLN A 513 -15.04 -1.28 -6.29
CA GLN A 513 -15.75 0.00 -6.53
C GLN A 513 -16.12 0.78 -5.25
N TYR A 514 -16.19 0.09 -4.10
CA TYR A 514 -16.43 0.73 -2.80
C TYR A 514 -15.25 1.57 -2.29
N ASP A 515 -14.04 1.38 -2.83
CA ASP A 515 -12.86 2.11 -2.42
C ASP A 515 -12.71 3.39 -3.27
N GLU A 516 -12.75 4.55 -2.61
CA GLU A 516 -12.73 5.85 -3.29
C GLU A 516 -11.44 6.07 -4.09
N LEU A 517 -10.31 5.57 -3.59
CA LEU A 517 -9.02 5.78 -4.26
C LEU A 517 -8.91 4.92 -5.52
N LEU A 518 -9.25 3.64 -5.44
CA LEU A 518 -9.18 2.72 -6.57
C LEU A 518 -10.23 2.98 -7.65
N SER A 519 -11.41 3.49 -7.26
CA SER A 519 -12.50 3.87 -8.19
C SER A 519 -12.29 5.23 -8.86
N SER A 520 -11.24 5.98 -8.47
CA SER A 520 -10.86 7.24 -9.13
C SER A 520 -10.35 6.99 -10.56
N PRO A 521 -10.49 7.97 -11.49
CA PRO A 521 -9.91 7.86 -12.83
C PRO A 521 -8.41 7.59 -12.80
N GLU A 522 -7.67 8.20 -11.88
CA GLU A 522 -6.24 7.97 -11.68
C GLU A 522 -5.98 6.52 -11.24
N GLY A 523 -6.80 5.98 -10.34
CA GLY A 523 -6.76 4.58 -9.95
C GLY A 523 -6.96 3.64 -11.14
N HIS A 524 -7.95 3.92 -11.98
CA HIS A 524 -8.20 3.13 -13.20
C HIS A 524 -7.03 3.17 -14.19
N ILE A 525 -6.43 4.34 -14.42
CA ILE A 525 -5.26 4.50 -15.29
C ILE A 525 -4.09 3.67 -14.75
N LYS A 526 -3.83 3.74 -13.45
CA LYS A 526 -2.74 3.00 -12.80
C LYS A 526 -2.96 1.49 -12.82
N PHE A 527 -4.18 1.03 -12.55
CA PHE A 527 -4.56 -0.38 -12.70
C PHE A 527 -4.23 -0.90 -14.09
N ARG A 528 -4.72 -0.20 -15.12
CA ARG A 528 -4.48 -0.57 -16.52
C ARG A 528 -2.99 -0.68 -16.80
N ARG A 529 -2.19 0.32 -16.39
CA ARG A 529 -0.74 0.35 -16.62
C ARG A 529 -0.02 -0.81 -15.93
N VAL A 530 -0.34 -1.11 -14.67
CA VAL A 530 0.28 -2.22 -13.91
C VAL A 530 -0.11 -3.59 -14.48
N LEU A 531 -1.40 -3.80 -14.78
CA LEU A 531 -1.90 -5.05 -15.35
C LEU A 531 -1.32 -5.29 -16.75
N LYS A 532 -1.31 -4.27 -17.60
CA LYS A 532 -0.74 -4.34 -18.94
C LYS A 532 0.77 -4.60 -18.91
N ALA A 533 1.50 -3.91 -18.03
CA ALA A 533 2.92 -4.19 -17.84
C ALA A 533 3.17 -5.66 -17.45
N TRP A 534 2.30 -6.24 -16.62
CA TRP A 534 2.39 -7.65 -16.25
C TRP A 534 2.09 -8.59 -17.40
N VAL A 535 1.00 -8.38 -18.14
CA VAL A 535 0.64 -9.24 -19.30
C VAL A 535 1.73 -9.19 -20.38
N VAL A 536 2.24 -7.99 -20.70
CA VAL A 536 3.29 -7.81 -21.73
C VAL A 536 4.62 -8.44 -21.30
N SER A 537 4.96 -8.42 -20.01
CA SER A 537 6.20 -9.02 -19.51
C SER A 537 6.15 -10.55 -19.36
N HIS A 538 4.99 -11.18 -19.55
CA HIS A 538 4.80 -12.62 -19.41
C HIS A 538 4.05 -13.19 -20.63
N PRO A 539 4.72 -13.35 -21.80
CA PRO A 539 4.06 -13.72 -23.05
C PRO A 539 3.41 -15.11 -23.04
N ASP A 540 3.85 -16.00 -22.15
CA ASP A 540 3.29 -17.34 -21.97
C ASP A 540 2.02 -17.36 -21.10
N LEU A 541 1.70 -16.25 -20.45
CA LEU A 541 0.54 -16.09 -19.55
C LEU A 541 -0.51 -15.19 -20.20
N VAL A 542 -1.76 -15.37 -19.79
CA VAL A 542 -2.91 -14.58 -20.25
C VAL A 542 -3.62 -13.94 -19.08
N TYR A 543 -4.28 -12.82 -19.35
CA TYR A 543 -5.16 -12.19 -18.38
C TYR A 543 -6.40 -13.06 -18.15
N TRP A 544 -6.61 -13.42 -16.88
CA TRP A 544 -7.86 -14.01 -16.41
C TRP A 544 -8.58 -13.01 -15.53
N GLN A 545 -9.91 -12.95 -15.64
CA GLN A 545 -10.74 -12.16 -14.76
C GLN A 545 -10.46 -12.55 -13.29
N GLY A 546 -10.17 -11.56 -12.44
CA GLY A 546 -9.66 -11.75 -11.09
C GLY A 546 -8.21 -11.30 -10.90
N LEU A 547 -7.42 -11.16 -11.97
CA LEU A 547 -6.06 -10.59 -11.89
C LEU A 547 -6.08 -9.11 -11.47
N ASP A 548 -7.10 -8.37 -11.88
CA ASP A 548 -7.43 -7.02 -11.39
C ASP A 548 -7.62 -7.01 -9.86
N SER A 549 -8.41 -7.95 -9.33
CA SER A 549 -8.62 -8.08 -7.89
C SER A 549 -7.33 -8.46 -7.16
N LEU A 550 -6.48 -9.30 -7.77
CA LEU A 550 -5.16 -9.64 -7.20
C LEU A 550 -4.19 -8.44 -7.21
N CYS A 551 -4.28 -7.57 -8.21
CA CYS A 551 -3.47 -6.36 -8.34
C CYS A 551 -3.86 -5.29 -7.29
N ALA A 552 -5.13 -5.26 -6.87
CA ALA A 552 -5.69 -4.19 -6.05
C ALA A 552 -4.93 -3.90 -4.74
N PRO A 553 -4.56 -4.89 -3.90
CA PRO A 553 -3.82 -4.64 -2.67
C PRO A 553 -2.43 -4.03 -2.92
N PHE A 554 -1.73 -4.50 -3.96
CA PHE A 554 -0.40 -3.99 -4.30
C PHE A 554 -0.46 -2.55 -4.82
N LEU A 555 -1.44 -2.25 -5.67
CA LEU A 555 -1.65 -0.91 -6.19
C LEU A 555 -2.10 0.04 -5.09
N TYR A 556 -3.04 -0.35 -4.23
CA TYR A 556 -3.51 0.48 -3.13
C TYR A 556 -2.35 0.90 -2.20
N LEU A 557 -1.57 -0.07 -1.73
CA LEU A 557 -0.45 0.18 -0.81
C LEU A 557 0.71 0.97 -1.47
N ASN A 558 0.80 0.94 -2.80
CA ASN A 558 1.88 1.57 -3.56
C ASN A 558 1.34 2.48 -4.68
N PHE A 559 0.24 3.21 -4.42
CA PHE A 559 -0.49 3.97 -5.45
C PHE A 559 0.40 4.98 -6.18
N ASN A 560 1.33 5.56 -5.44
CA ASN A 560 2.30 6.54 -5.91
C ASN A 560 3.61 5.92 -6.44
N ASN A 561 3.72 4.59 -6.48
CA ASN A 561 4.87 3.85 -6.96
C ASN A 561 4.43 2.60 -7.73
N GLU A 562 3.92 2.80 -8.96
CA GLU A 562 3.45 1.74 -9.86
C GLU A 562 4.52 0.67 -10.11
N ALA A 563 5.80 1.07 -10.20
CA ALA A 563 6.92 0.14 -10.37
C ALA A 563 7.04 -0.83 -9.20
N LEU A 564 6.86 -0.35 -7.96
CA LEU A 564 6.87 -1.19 -6.76
C LEU A 564 5.62 -2.09 -6.69
N ALA A 565 4.44 -1.58 -7.04
CA ALA A 565 3.22 -2.38 -7.14
C ALA A 565 3.40 -3.55 -8.14
N TYR A 566 3.90 -3.24 -9.34
CA TYR A 566 4.23 -4.21 -10.38
C TYR A 566 5.28 -5.23 -9.91
N ALA A 567 6.36 -4.77 -9.28
CA ALA A 567 7.42 -5.65 -8.79
C ALA A 567 6.90 -6.61 -7.72
N CYS A 568 6.11 -6.12 -6.77
CA CYS A 568 5.49 -6.95 -5.73
C CYS A 568 4.55 -7.99 -6.35
N MET A 569 3.66 -7.58 -7.26
CA MET A 569 2.74 -8.51 -7.94
C MET A 569 3.50 -9.57 -8.75
N SER A 570 4.55 -9.16 -9.47
CA SER A 570 5.39 -10.06 -10.27
C SER A 570 6.20 -11.05 -9.43
N ALA A 571 6.56 -10.70 -8.21
CA ALA A 571 7.19 -11.63 -7.25
C ALA A 571 6.16 -12.54 -6.55
N PHE A 572 4.96 -12.02 -6.29
CA PHE A 572 3.89 -12.74 -5.60
C PHE A 572 3.30 -13.88 -6.43
N ILE A 573 3.02 -13.64 -7.72
CA ILE A 573 2.34 -14.63 -8.58
C ILE A 573 3.12 -15.95 -8.68
N PRO A 574 4.43 -15.98 -8.98
CA PRO A 574 5.17 -17.24 -9.04
C PRO A 574 5.32 -17.93 -7.68
N LYS A 575 5.17 -17.21 -6.56
CA LYS A 575 5.24 -17.78 -5.20
C LYS A 575 3.98 -18.55 -4.83
N TYR A 576 2.79 -18.10 -5.24
CA TYR A 576 1.50 -18.68 -4.82
C TYR A 576 0.62 -19.21 -5.96
N LEU A 577 0.80 -18.70 -7.17
CA LEU A 577 -0.06 -18.84 -8.36
C LEU A 577 0.73 -19.26 -9.60
N TYR A 578 1.83 -20.01 -9.41
CA TYR A 578 2.64 -20.48 -10.54
C TYR A 578 1.78 -21.25 -11.56
N ASN A 579 1.85 -20.84 -12.82
CA ASN A 579 1.07 -21.38 -13.95
C ASN A 579 -0.47 -21.26 -13.86
N PHE A 580 -1.03 -20.54 -12.89
CA PHE A 580 -2.48 -20.30 -12.81
C PHE A 580 -3.02 -19.51 -13.99
N PHE A 581 -2.21 -18.63 -14.57
CA PHE A 581 -2.59 -17.73 -15.66
C PHE A 581 -2.19 -18.26 -17.04
N LEU A 582 -1.93 -19.57 -17.19
CA LEU A 582 -1.76 -20.18 -18.50
C LEU A 582 -3.05 -20.05 -19.32
N LYS A 583 -2.93 -20.11 -20.65
CA LYS A 583 -4.08 -20.16 -21.56
C LYS A 583 -4.94 -21.41 -21.30
N ASP A 584 -4.30 -22.55 -21.05
CA ASP A 584 -4.94 -23.73 -20.48
C ASP A 584 -4.31 -24.02 -19.11
N ASN A 585 -5.05 -23.68 -18.07
CA ASN A 585 -4.67 -23.86 -16.67
C ASN A 585 -5.46 -25.00 -16.00
N SER A 586 -6.24 -25.77 -16.77
CA SER A 586 -7.20 -26.75 -16.24
C SER A 586 -6.53 -27.79 -15.34
N HIS A 587 -5.40 -28.33 -15.77
CA HIS A 587 -4.62 -29.31 -14.99
C HIS A 587 -4.06 -28.72 -13.69
N VAL A 588 -3.63 -27.46 -13.72
CA VAL A 588 -3.06 -26.76 -12.56
C VAL A 588 -4.15 -26.48 -11.52
N ILE A 589 -5.30 -25.96 -11.95
CA ILE A 589 -6.45 -25.69 -11.08
C ILE A 589 -6.99 -26.99 -10.50
N GLN A 590 -7.15 -28.04 -11.30
CA GLN A 590 -7.65 -29.32 -10.82
C GLN A 590 -6.70 -29.99 -9.82
N GLU A 591 -5.38 -29.95 -10.04
CA GLU A 591 -4.40 -30.41 -9.03
C GLU A 591 -4.59 -29.63 -7.73
N TYR A 592 -4.66 -28.31 -7.82
CA TYR A 592 -4.78 -27.43 -6.66
C TYR A 592 -6.04 -27.70 -5.83
N LEU A 593 -7.20 -27.80 -6.49
CA LEU A 593 -8.49 -28.07 -5.85
C LEU A 593 -8.55 -29.49 -5.28
N THR A 594 -7.91 -30.47 -5.93
CA THR A 594 -7.83 -31.84 -5.40
C THR A 594 -7.01 -31.87 -4.11
N VAL A 595 -5.85 -31.20 -4.08
CA VAL A 595 -5.05 -31.05 -2.85
C VAL A 595 -5.84 -30.31 -1.78
N PHE A 596 -6.61 -29.28 -2.13
CA PHE A 596 -7.47 -28.60 -1.17
C PHE A 596 -8.55 -29.52 -0.59
N SER A 597 -9.18 -30.38 -1.41
CA SER A 597 -10.13 -31.39 -0.94
C SER A 597 -9.50 -32.35 0.08
N GLN A 598 -8.28 -32.83 -0.21
CA GLN A 598 -7.50 -33.66 0.72
C GLN A 598 -7.16 -32.91 2.01
N MET A 599 -6.91 -31.59 1.94
CA MET A 599 -6.67 -30.76 3.11
C MET A 599 -7.92 -30.58 4.00
N ILE A 600 -9.11 -30.50 3.40
CA ILE A 600 -10.37 -30.52 4.15
C ILE A 600 -10.51 -31.88 4.85
N ALA A 601 -10.35 -32.99 4.12
CA ALA A 601 -10.43 -34.34 4.69
C ALA A 601 -9.39 -34.58 5.81
N PHE A 602 -8.18 -34.03 5.65
CA PHE A 602 -7.11 -34.13 6.64
C PHE A 602 -7.44 -33.38 7.93
N HIS A 603 -8.04 -32.19 7.87
CA HIS A 603 -8.30 -31.38 9.07
C HIS A 603 -9.71 -31.55 9.65
N ASP A 604 -10.73 -31.70 8.81
CA ASP A 604 -12.13 -31.87 9.19
C ASP A 604 -12.81 -32.96 8.31
N PRO A 605 -12.56 -34.25 8.63
CA PRO A 605 -13.09 -35.36 7.84
C PRO A 605 -14.62 -35.43 7.86
N GLU A 606 -15.27 -35.02 8.96
CA GLU A 606 -16.74 -35.01 9.06
C GLU A 606 -17.33 -34.02 8.05
N LEU A 607 -16.78 -32.81 7.99
CA LEU A 607 -17.19 -31.82 6.99
C LEU A 607 -16.88 -32.32 5.57
N SER A 608 -15.71 -32.89 5.34
CA SER A 608 -15.33 -33.43 4.02
C SER A 608 -16.30 -34.52 3.55
N ASN A 609 -16.64 -35.47 4.43
CA ASN A 609 -17.57 -36.55 4.13
C ASN A 609 -18.94 -36.00 3.76
N HIS A 610 -19.50 -35.09 4.56
CA HIS A 610 -20.79 -34.45 4.28
C HIS A 610 -20.79 -33.72 2.93
N LEU A 611 -19.78 -32.88 2.67
CA LEU A 611 -19.69 -32.12 1.41
C LEU A 611 -19.58 -33.06 0.18
N ASN A 612 -18.84 -34.16 0.30
CA ASN A 612 -18.74 -35.18 -0.74
C ASN A 612 -20.08 -35.92 -0.94
N GLU A 613 -20.79 -36.26 0.13
CA GLU A 613 -22.10 -36.94 0.08
C GLU A 613 -23.16 -36.10 -0.65
N ILE A 614 -23.17 -34.78 -0.44
CA ILE A 614 -24.10 -33.87 -1.13
C ILE A 614 -23.58 -33.40 -2.50
N GLY A 615 -22.38 -33.84 -2.93
CA GLY A 615 -21.77 -33.44 -4.20
C GLY A 615 -21.28 -31.98 -4.26
N PHE A 616 -21.08 -31.33 -3.12
CA PHE A 616 -20.61 -29.94 -3.02
C PHE A 616 -19.08 -29.87 -2.97
N ILE A 617 -18.46 -30.02 -4.14
CA ILE A 617 -16.99 -30.09 -4.28
C ILE A 617 -16.33 -28.70 -4.43
N PRO A 618 -15.03 -28.55 -4.08
CA PRO A 618 -14.31 -27.28 -4.17
C PRO A 618 -14.35 -26.58 -5.53
N ASP A 619 -14.45 -27.32 -6.64
CA ASP A 619 -14.55 -26.78 -8.00
C ASP A 619 -15.70 -25.78 -8.18
N LEU A 620 -16.74 -25.86 -7.34
CA LEU A 620 -17.92 -25.00 -7.41
C LEU A 620 -17.74 -23.63 -6.74
N TYR A 621 -16.83 -23.50 -5.77
CA TYR A 621 -16.74 -22.30 -4.93
C TYR A 621 -15.33 -21.78 -4.68
N ALA A 622 -14.29 -22.60 -4.80
CA ALA A 622 -12.95 -22.24 -4.36
C ALA A 622 -12.06 -21.65 -5.46
N ILE A 623 -12.48 -21.71 -6.74
CA ILE A 623 -11.72 -21.12 -7.84
C ILE A 623 -11.50 -19.60 -7.64
N PRO A 624 -12.54 -18.78 -7.36
CA PRO A 624 -12.34 -17.35 -7.12
C PRO A 624 -11.47 -17.08 -5.90
N TRP A 625 -11.55 -17.92 -4.86
CA TRP A 625 -10.74 -17.80 -3.64
C TRP A 625 -9.26 -17.89 -3.96
N PHE A 626 -8.86 -18.95 -4.67
CA PHE A 626 -7.44 -19.17 -4.94
C PHE A 626 -6.93 -18.34 -6.10
N LEU A 627 -7.70 -18.17 -7.19
CA LEU A 627 -7.27 -17.36 -8.34
C LEU A 627 -6.95 -15.91 -7.96
N THR A 628 -7.69 -15.35 -7.00
CA THR A 628 -7.52 -13.98 -6.51
C THR A 628 -6.81 -13.89 -5.17
N MET A 629 -6.41 -15.02 -4.58
CA MET A 629 -5.88 -15.08 -3.20
C MET A 629 -6.78 -14.33 -2.20
N PHE A 630 -8.08 -14.60 -2.31
CA PHE A 630 -9.20 -14.14 -1.50
C PHE A 630 -9.59 -12.65 -1.68
N THR A 631 -8.89 -11.88 -2.51
CA THR A 631 -9.10 -10.43 -2.63
C THR A 631 -10.44 -10.04 -3.24
N HIS A 632 -10.99 -10.86 -4.13
CA HIS A 632 -12.33 -10.66 -4.66
C HIS A 632 -13.43 -10.93 -3.63
N VAL A 633 -13.12 -11.74 -2.60
CA VAL A 633 -14.10 -12.19 -1.59
C VAL A 633 -14.15 -11.22 -0.40
N PHE A 634 -12.99 -10.74 0.04
CA PHE A 634 -12.91 -9.89 1.22
C PHE A 634 -12.52 -8.45 0.88
N PRO A 635 -12.99 -7.48 1.67
CA PRO A 635 -12.57 -6.10 1.51
C PRO A 635 -11.07 -5.92 1.80
N LEU A 636 -10.45 -4.89 1.20
CA LEU A 636 -8.98 -4.69 1.25
C LEU A 636 -8.40 -4.66 2.67
N HIS A 637 -9.08 -4.01 3.63
CA HIS A 637 -8.61 -3.97 5.02
C HIS A 637 -8.51 -5.36 5.65
N LYS A 638 -9.44 -6.27 5.33
CA LYS A 638 -9.40 -7.69 5.75
C LYS A 638 -8.25 -8.43 5.04
N ILE A 639 -8.02 -8.13 3.77
CA ILE A 639 -6.91 -8.69 3.00
C ILE A 639 -5.55 -8.30 3.55
N PHE A 640 -5.35 -7.06 3.98
CA PHE A 640 -4.06 -6.64 4.54
C PHE A 640 -3.66 -7.50 5.75
N HIS A 641 -4.56 -7.71 6.69
CA HIS A 641 -4.30 -8.57 7.86
C HIS A 641 -4.06 -10.04 7.47
N LEU A 642 -4.82 -10.55 6.51
CA LEU A 642 -4.65 -11.91 6.03
C LEU A 642 -3.29 -12.09 5.32
N TRP A 643 -2.91 -11.13 4.49
CA TRP A 643 -1.70 -11.18 3.68
C TRP A 643 -0.42 -10.87 4.45
N ASP A 644 -0.49 -10.06 5.52
CA ASP A 644 0.62 -9.88 6.47
C ASP A 644 1.14 -11.25 6.97
N THR A 645 0.24 -12.21 7.21
CA THR A 645 0.61 -13.58 7.57
C THR A 645 0.89 -14.47 6.35
N LEU A 646 0.10 -14.36 5.26
CA LEU A 646 0.30 -15.15 4.03
C LEU A 646 1.73 -15.02 3.49
N LEU A 647 2.25 -13.78 3.47
CA LEU A 647 3.58 -13.47 2.93
C LEU A 647 4.72 -14.12 3.73
N LEU A 648 4.50 -14.40 5.01
CA LEU A 648 5.41 -15.15 5.88
C LEU A 648 5.32 -16.67 5.66
N GLY A 649 4.20 -17.14 5.11
CA GLY A 649 3.98 -18.53 4.72
C GLY A 649 4.55 -18.87 3.34
N ASN A 650 4.52 -20.16 3.02
CA ASN A 650 4.89 -20.69 1.70
C ASN A 650 3.64 -20.97 0.85
N SER A 651 3.83 -21.61 -0.30
CA SER A 651 2.77 -21.91 -1.29
C SER A 651 1.66 -22.86 -0.80
N SER A 652 1.77 -23.45 0.40
CA SER A 652 0.72 -24.28 1.00
C SER A 652 -0.14 -23.55 2.03
N PHE A 653 0.29 -22.37 2.50
CA PHE A 653 -0.47 -21.58 3.47
C PHE A 653 -1.87 -21.17 2.99
N PRO A 654 -2.12 -20.85 1.69
CA PRO A 654 -3.47 -20.57 1.21
C PRO A 654 -4.50 -21.68 1.48
N PHE A 655 -4.09 -22.95 1.47
CA PHE A 655 -4.97 -24.07 1.80
C PHE A 655 -5.46 -23.99 3.25
N CYS A 656 -4.59 -23.58 4.16
CA CYS A 656 -4.93 -23.43 5.57
C CYS A 656 -5.95 -22.31 5.77
N ILE A 657 -5.83 -21.21 5.00
CA ILE A 657 -6.82 -20.13 4.97
C ILE A 657 -8.18 -20.66 4.48
N GLY A 658 -8.19 -21.39 3.36
CA GLY A 658 -9.42 -21.96 2.82
C GLY A 658 -10.12 -22.90 3.82
N VAL A 659 -9.36 -23.77 4.50
CA VAL A 659 -9.91 -24.68 5.53
C VAL A 659 -10.40 -23.88 6.75
N ALA A 660 -9.67 -22.85 7.18
CA ALA A 660 -10.10 -22.01 8.31
C ALA A 660 -11.42 -21.28 8.02
N ILE A 661 -11.64 -20.81 6.79
CA ILE A 661 -12.92 -20.20 6.36
C ILE A 661 -14.04 -21.25 6.45
N LEU A 662 -13.82 -22.46 5.91
CA LEU A 662 -14.79 -23.55 5.98
C LEU A 662 -15.11 -23.96 7.43
N GLN A 663 -14.11 -23.99 8.31
CA GLN A 663 -14.30 -24.30 9.73
C GLN A 663 -15.15 -23.25 10.47
N GLN A 664 -15.09 -21.99 10.07
CA GLN A 664 -15.99 -20.96 10.62
C GLN A 664 -17.43 -21.13 10.15
N LEU A 665 -17.63 -21.68 8.94
CA LEU A 665 -18.94 -21.96 8.37
C LEU A 665 -19.48 -23.36 8.69
N ARG A 666 -18.67 -24.18 9.38
CA ARG A 666 -18.87 -25.62 9.60
C ARG A 666 -20.29 -25.99 10.01
N ASP A 667 -20.81 -25.36 11.06
CA ASP A 667 -22.13 -25.70 11.62
C ASP A 667 -23.25 -25.48 10.60
N ARG A 668 -23.13 -24.42 9.77
CA ARG A 668 -24.08 -24.13 8.70
C ARG A 668 -23.91 -25.07 7.53
N LEU A 669 -22.69 -25.48 7.19
CA LEU A 669 -22.43 -26.42 6.10
C LEU A 669 -22.99 -27.81 6.41
N LEU A 670 -22.73 -28.32 7.63
CA LEU A 670 -23.23 -29.63 8.07
C LEU A 670 -24.75 -29.68 8.18
N ALA A 671 -25.41 -28.56 8.47
CA ALA A 671 -26.87 -28.48 8.58
C ALA A 671 -27.59 -28.41 7.23
N ASN A 672 -26.88 -28.17 6.12
CA ASN A 672 -27.46 -27.78 4.84
C ASN A 672 -27.14 -28.78 3.71
N GLY A 673 -28.02 -28.83 2.71
CA GLY A 673 -27.82 -29.59 1.48
C GLY A 673 -27.09 -28.77 0.40
N PHE A 674 -27.02 -29.32 -0.81
CA PHE A 674 -26.29 -28.73 -1.94
C PHE A 674 -26.75 -27.31 -2.28
N ASN A 675 -28.07 -27.08 -2.41
CA ASN A 675 -28.61 -25.80 -2.86
C ASN A 675 -28.40 -24.69 -1.81
N GLU A 676 -28.60 -25.02 -0.54
CA GLU A 676 -28.40 -24.09 0.57
C GLU A 676 -26.92 -23.73 0.71
N CYS A 677 -26.01 -24.68 0.46
CA CYS A 677 -24.57 -24.41 0.40
C CYS A 677 -24.22 -23.46 -0.75
N ILE A 678 -24.79 -23.62 -1.96
CA ILE A 678 -24.55 -22.70 -3.08
C ILE A 678 -24.98 -21.27 -2.72
N LEU A 679 -26.14 -21.11 -2.07
CA LEU A 679 -26.62 -19.81 -1.62
C LEU A 679 -25.70 -19.22 -0.55
N LEU A 680 -25.22 -20.04 0.39
CA LEU A 680 -24.30 -19.62 1.45
C LEU A 680 -22.98 -19.02 0.91
N PHE A 681 -22.45 -19.55 -0.19
CA PHE A 681 -21.20 -19.03 -0.77
C PHE A 681 -21.43 -17.88 -1.75
N SER A 682 -22.64 -17.75 -2.30
CA SER A 682 -23.02 -16.60 -3.12
C SER A 682 -23.15 -15.33 -2.27
N ASP A 683 -23.60 -15.48 -1.03
CA ASP A 683 -23.67 -14.41 -0.03
C ASP A 683 -22.92 -14.84 1.24
N LEU A 684 -21.59 -14.78 1.16
CA LEU A 684 -20.71 -15.28 2.21
C LEU A 684 -20.95 -14.53 3.53
N PRO A 685 -21.26 -15.23 4.63
CA PRO A 685 -21.40 -14.60 5.94
C PRO A 685 -20.12 -13.90 6.36
N GLU A 686 -20.25 -12.96 7.30
CA GLU A 686 -19.07 -12.27 7.81
C GLU A 686 -18.08 -13.26 8.44
N ILE A 687 -16.87 -13.29 7.88
CA ILE A 687 -15.74 -14.07 8.40
C ILE A 687 -14.91 -13.19 9.34
N ASP A 688 -14.59 -13.74 10.52
CA ASP A 688 -13.63 -13.18 11.47
C ASP A 688 -12.21 -13.48 10.97
N ILE A 689 -11.51 -12.45 10.52
CA ILE A 689 -10.17 -12.57 9.93
C ILE A 689 -9.11 -12.85 10.98
N GLU A 690 -9.24 -12.33 12.20
CA GLU A 690 -8.27 -12.58 13.27
C GLU A 690 -8.34 -14.05 13.70
N ARG A 691 -9.56 -14.58 13.85
CA ARG A 691 -9.77 -16.02 14.04
C ARG A 691 -9.25 -16.81 12.84
N CYS A 692 -9.52 -16.37 11.61
CA CYS A 692 -9.07 -17.04 10.39
C CYS A 692 -7.54 -17.17 10.35
N VAL A 693 -6.81 -16.09 10.63
CA VAL A 693 -5.34 -16.08 10.68
C VAL A 693 -4.82 -17.03 11.76
N ARG A 694 -5.36 -16.96 12.98
CA ARG A 694 -4.95 -17.83 14.09
C ARG A 694 -5.16 -19.32 13.77
N GLU A 695 -6.34 -19.67 13.25
CA GLU A 695 -6.63 -21.06 12.86
C GLU A 695 -5.77 -21.49 11.67
N SER A 696 -5.53 -20.62 10.69
CA SER A 696 -4.65 -20.92 9.55
C SER A 696 -3.22 -21.26 10.00
N ILE A 697 -2.67 -20.51 10.96
CA ILE A 697 -1.35 -20.80 11.55
C ILE A 697 -1.38 -22.16 12.27
N ASN A 698 -2.43 -22.43 13.05
CA ASN A 698 -2.60 -23.69 13.77
C ASN A 698 -2.65 -24.87 12.78
N LEU A 699 -3.51 -24.79 11.76
CA LEU A 699 -3.65 -25.78 10.68
C LEU A 699 -2.31 -26.01 9.97
N PHE A 700 -1.59 -24.94 9.63
CA PHE A 700 -0.27 -25.02 9.02
C PHE A 700 0.74 -25.77 9.91
N CYS A 701 0.76 -25.48 11.22
CA CYS A 701 1.65 -26.15 12.18
C CYS A 701 1.36 -27.65 12.38
N TRP A 702 0.16 -28.12 12.02
CA TRP A 702 -0.25 -29.52 12.09
C TRP A 702 -0.17 -30.25 10.74
N THR A 703 0.13 -29.54 9.66
CA THR A 703 0.19 -30.11 8.31
C THR A 703 1.64 -30.49 7.98
N PRO A 704 1.94 -31.78 7.70
CA PRO A 704 3.26 -32.17 7.19
C PRO A 704 3.58 -31.44 5.87
N LYS A 705 4.84 -31.05 5.65
CA LYS A 705 5.22 -30.18 4.51
C LYS A 705 4.87 -30.80 3.15
N SER A 706 5.12 -32.10 3.02
CA SER A 706 4.89 -32.92 1.83
C SER A 706 3.44 -33.35 1.63
N ALA A 707 2.57 -33.18 2.65
CA ALA A 707 1.14 -33.44 2.53
C ALA A 707 0.49 -32.53 1.46
N THR A 708 0.99 -31.30 1.35
CA THR A 708 0.54 -30.27 0.40
C THR A 708 1.37 -30.22 -0.89
N TYR A 709 2.12 -31.27 -1.21
CA TYR A 709 2.95 -31.32 -2.41
C TYR A 709 2.11 -31.09 -3.68
N ARG A 710 2.62 -30.24 -4.57
CA ARG A 710 2.07 -29.98 -5.90
C ARG A 710 3.20 -29.91 -6.90
N GLN A 711 3.00 -30.47 -8.09
CA GLN A 711 3.95 -30.33 -9.19
C GLN A 711 4.07 -28.86 -9.63
N HIS A 712 2.95 -28.13 -9.62
CA HIS A 712 2.89 -26.72 -10.02
C HIS A 712 2.94 -25.77 -8.81
N ALA A 713 3.70 -26.12 -7.76
CA ALA A 713 3.82 -25.28 -6.57
C ALA A 713 4.66 -24.01 -6.81
N GLN A 714 5.75 -24.13 -7.58
CA GLN A 714 6.76 -23.09 -7.81
C GLN A 714 7.47 -23.31 -9.16
N PRO A 715 8.09 -22.27 -9.74
CA PRO A 715 8.91 -22.41 -10.94
C PRO A 715 10.13 -23.33 -10.72
N PRO A 716 10.56 -24.09 -11.76
CA PRO A 716 11.76 -24.90 -11.69
C PRO A 716 13.02 -24.03 -11.51
N LYS A 717 14.02 -24.53 -10.78
CA LYS A 717 15.30 -23.83 -10.58
C LYS A 717 16.02 -23.66 -11.92
N ALA A 718 16.41 -22.43 -12.25
CA ALA A 718 17.34 -22.18 -13.34
C ALA A 718 18.72 -22.75 -12.98
N SER A 719 19.32 -23.54 -13.87
CA SER A 719 20.70 -24.00 -13.75
C SER A 719 21.64 -22.78 -13.75
N ALA A 720 22.63 -22.76 -12.86
CA ALA A 720 23.53 -21.63 -12.63
C ALA A 720 24.45 -21.24 -13.81
N ASP A 721 24.30 -21.87 -14.99
CA ASP A 721 25.27 -21.80 -16.09
C ASP A 721 24.90 -20.86 -17.26
N ASP A 722 23.74 -20.21 -17.29
CA ASP A 722 23.40 -19.30 -18.40
C ASP A 722 23.75 -17.84 -18.09
N SER A 723 24.97 -17.46 -18.46
CA SER A 723 25.56 -16.13 -18.25
C SER A 723 25.27 -15.12 -19.37
N PHE A 724 24.20 -15.27 -20.14
CA PHE A 724 23.79 -14.27 -21.14
C PHE A 724 22.26 -14.09 -21.17
N GLY A 725 21.81 -12.92 -20.68
CA GLY A 725 20.40 -12.53 -20.69
C GLY A 725 19.64 -12.86 -19.40
N LYS A 726 20.09 -12.36 -18.25
CA LYS A 726 19.34 -12.49 -16.99
C LYS A 726 18.03 -11.69 -17.08
N ALA A 727 16.90 -12.35 -17.31
CA ALA A 727 15.63 -11.86 -16.80
C ALA A 727 15.79 -11.71 -15.28
N ALA A 728 15.71 -10.50 -14.75
CA ALA A 728 15.90 -10.23 -13.33
C ALA A 728 14.93 -11.09 -12.50
N THR A 729 15.44 -12.16 -11.91
CA THR A 729 14.70 -13.10 -11.07
C THR A 729 14.56 -12.50 -9.68
N TYR A 730 13.41 -11.90 -9.39
CA TYR A 730 13.03 -11.37 -8.08
C TYR A 730 12.67 -12.46 -7.06
N PHE A 731 13.14 -13.69 -7.27
CA PHE A 731 12.73 -14.82 -6.45
C PHE A 731 13.54 -14.83 -5.15
N SER A 732 12.86 -14.52 -4.06
CA SER A 732 13.34 -14.85 -2.72
C SER A 732 13.64 -16.35 -2.67
N SER A 733 14.92 -16.72 -2.58
CA SER A 733 15.32 -18.06 -2.16
C SER A 733 14.92 -18.21 -0.70
N ASP A 734 13.80 -18.88 -0.40
CA ASP A 734 13.58 -19.47 0.91
C ASP A 734 12.46 -20.54 0.91
N TYR A 735 12.78 -21.66 1.56
CA TYR A 735 11.91 -22.67 2.19
C TYR A 735 11.41 -23.94 1.47
N GLN A 736 11.81 -24.24 0.23
CA GLN A 736 11.69 -25.60 -0.35
C GLN A 736 12.95 -26.04 -1.14
N ASP A 737 14.11 -25.63 -0.64
CA ASP A 737 15.43 -26.06 -1.13
C ASP A 737 15.87 -27.42 -0.55
N MET A 738 14.98 -28.40 -0.48
CA MET A 738 15.44 -29.78 -0.27
C MET A 738 15.86 -30.33 -1.62
N ALA A 739 17.11 -30.77 -1.74
CA ALA A 739 17.56 -31.52 -2.91
C ALA A 739 16.58 -32.69 -3.10
N LYS A 740 16.13 -32.94 -4.33
CA LYS A 740 15.35 -34.15 -4.63
C LYS A 740 16.25 -35.36 -4.31
N THR A 741 16.03 -35.96 -3.15
CA THR A 741 16.67 -37.20 -2.73
C THR A 741 15.79 -38.40 -3.11
N ASP A 742 16.30 -39.61 -2.96
CA ASP A 742 15.51 -40.84 -3.12
C ASP A 742 14.37 -40.97 -2.10
N LEU A 743 14.37 -40.14 -1.05
CA LEU A 743 13.37 -40.09 0.03
C LEU A 743 12.28 -39.03 -0.22
N SER A 744 12.46 -38.19 -1.25
CA SER A 744 11.50 -37.18 -1.69
C SER A 744 10.26 -37.83 -2.30
N ARG A 745 9.13 -37.11 -2.24
CA ARG A 745 7.86 -37.53 -2.84
C ARG A 745 7.91 -37.40 -4.37
N GLU A 746 7.34 -38.37 -5.08
CA GLU A 746 7.16 -38.30 -6.53
C GLU A 746 5.82 -37.66 -6.93
N PRO A 747 5.74 -36.97 -8.09
CA PRO A 747 4.47 -36.49 -8.64
C PRO A 747 3.50 -37.65 -8.93
N LEU A 748 2.23 -37.46 -8.57
CA LEU A 748 1.16 -38.41 -8.92
C LEU A 748 0.44 -37.95 -10.19
N ALA A 749 -0.03 -38.91 -10.98
CA ALA A 749 -0.98 -38.58 -12.04
C ALA A 749 -2.26 -38.01 -11.42
N LEU A 750 -2.87 -37.02 -12.09
CA LEU A 750 -4.06 -36.33 -11.57
C LEU A 750 -5.22 -37.29 -11.29
N ALA A 751 -5.36 -38.36 -12.08
CA ALA A 751 -6.38 -39.38 -11.86
C ALA A 751 -6.18 -40.14 -10.53
N ASP A 752 -4.93 -40.48 -10.20
CA ASP A 752 -4.59 -41.14 -8.94
C ASP A 752 -4.75 -40.19 -7.76
N LEU A 753 -4.34 -38.92 -7.93
CA LEU A 753 -4.52 -37.89 -6.90
C LEU A 753 -6.00 -37.68 -6.56
N LYS A 754 -6.89 -37.65 -7.57
CA LYS A 754 -8.34 -37.53 -7.39
C LYS A 754 -8.98 -38.76 -6.75
N ALA A 755 -8.38 -39.93 -6.89
CA ALA A 755 -8.86 -41.17 -6.27
C ALA A 755 -8.52 -41.26 -4.77
N GLU A 756 -7.62 -40.41 -4.27
CA GLU A 756 -7.13 -40.44 -2.88
C GLU A 756 -7.79 -39.36 -2.02
N PHE A 757 -8.40 -39.76 -0.90
CA PHE A 757 -8.99 -38.85 0.10
C PHE A 757 -7.96 -38.26 1.07
N SER A 758 -6.86 -38.98 1.32
CA SER A 758 -5.84 -38.61 2.30
C SER A 758 -4.54 -38.20 1.60
N PRO A 759 -3.87 -37.13 2.06
CA PRO A 759 -2.61 -36.71 1.48
C PRO A 759 -1.48 -37.71 1.77
N ARG A 760 -0.47 -37.73 0.89
CA ARG A 760 0.75 -38.51 1.10
C ARG A 760 1.85 -37.68 1.76
N ILE A 761 2.67 -38.34 2.59
CA ILE A 761 3.84 -37.76 3.25
C ILE A 761 5.13 -38.42 2.71
N SER A 762 6.19 -37.64 2.53
CA SER A 762 7.51 -38.16 2.13
C SER A 762 8.18 -38.93 3.26
N ALA A 763 9.16 -39.75 2.91
CA ALA A 763 9.98 -40.45 3.90
C ALA A 763 10.83 -39.47 4.73
N GLU A 764 11.31 -38.37 4.12
CA GLU A 764 12.05 -37.30 4.82
C GLU A 764 11.20 -36.63 5.90
N ASP A 765 9.97 -36.23 5.55
CA ASP A 765 9.06 -35.61 6.51
C ASP A 765 8.71 -36.57 7.64
N LEU A 766 8.53 -37.86 7.35
CA LEU A 766 8.28 -38.87 8.38
C LEU A 766 9.48 -39.01 9.34
N ILE A 767 10.71 -38.97 8.83
CA ILE A 767 11.95 -39.03 9.62
C ILE A 767 12.07 -37.79 10.50
N ASP A 768 11.88 -36.60 9.94
CA ASP A 768 11.95 -35.33 10.65
C ASP A 768 10.88 -35.25 11.75
N LEU A 769 9.63 -35.61 11.45
CA LEU A 769 8.52 -35.55 12.39
C LEU A 769 8.60 -36.61 13.49
N CYS A 770 9.23 -37.76 13.22
CA CYS A 770 9.49 -38.79 14.21
C CYS A 770 10.81 -38.56 14.99
N GLU A 771 11.55 -37.48 14.69
CA GLU A 771 12.88 -37.18 15.26
C GLU A 771 13.88 -38.35 15.12
N LEU A 772 13.82 -39.08 14.00
CA LEU A 772 14.68 -40.25 13.75
C LEU A 772 16.08 -39.76 13.31
N SER A 773 17.10 -39.99 14.13
CA SER A 773 18.48 -39.57 13.83
C SER A 773 19.29 -40.68 13.14
N VAL A 774 19.96 -40.33 12.04
CA VAL A 774 21.00 -41.16 11.39
C VAL A 774 22.32 -41.13 12.17
N ALA A 775 22.51 -40.16 13.07
CA ALA A 775 23.74 -39.89 13.81
C ALA A 775 23.52 -39.84 15.34
N GLY A 776 23.07 -40.95 15.94
CA GLY A 776 22.97 -41.10 17.40
C GLY A 776 22.01 -40.13 18.10
N PRO A 777 21.78 -40.29 19.43
CA PRO A 777 20.74 -39.54 20.14
C PRO A 777 21.20 -38.09 20.39
N SER A 778 20.63 -37.14 19.64
CA SER A 778 20.70 -35.72 20.00
C SER A 778 19.69 -35.40 21.13
N LYS A 779 19.92 -34.29 21.84
CA LYS A 779 19.25 -33.94 23.10
C LYS A 779 17.72 -33.98 22.99
N ARG A 780 17.10 -34.94 23.69
CA ARG A 780 15.64 -35.01 23.95
C ARG A 780 15.11 -33.68 24.50
N ASN A 781 14.17 -33.04 23.81
CA ASN A 781 13.26 -32.08 24.44
C ASN A 781 12.28 -32.88 25.32
N LYS A 782 12.61 -32.99 26.61
CA LYS A 782 11.81 -33.73 27.60
C LYS A 782 10.48 -32.99 27.85
N GLY A 783 9.35 -33.59 27.46
CA GLY A 783 8.04 -33.26 28.06
C GLY A 783 6.77 -33.51 27.22
N GLY A 784 6.83 -33.53 25.89
CA GLY A 784 5.63 -33.64 25.03
C GLY A 784 5.37 -35.06 24.51
N LYS A 785 4.10 -35.47 24.42
CA LYS A 785 3.70 -36.65 23.63
C LYS A 785 3.99 -36.37 22.13
N PRO A 786 4.46 -37.35 21.33
CA PRO A 786 4.79 -37.12 19.92
C PRO A 786 3.53 -36.71 19.13
N LYS A 787 3.67 -35.67 18.29
CA LYS A 787 2.60 -35.11 17.43
C LYS A 787 2.15 -36.08 16.33
N ILE A 788 3.01 -37.02 15.99
CA ILE A 788 2.82 -38.01 14.92
C ILE A 788 2.78 -39.43 15.49
N ILE A 789 2.08 -40.33 14.80
CA ILE A 789 2.08 -41.76 15.04
C ILE A 789 2.15 -42.51 13.71
N ALA A 790 3.09 -43.44 13.59
CA ALA A 790 3.19 -44.34 12.46
C ALA A 790 2.35 -45.60 12.74
N VAL A 791 1.41 -45.91 11.86
CA VAL A 791 0.54 -47.10 11.92
C VAL A 791 0.94 -48.03 10.78
N ASP A 792 1.57 -49.14 11.14
CA ASP A 792 2.01 -50.14 10.18
C ASP A 792 0.91 -51.18 9.99
N ILE A 793 0.36 -51.23 8.78
CA ILE A 793 -0.78 -52.11 8.45
C ILE A 793 -0.35 -53.46 7.85
N ARG A 794 0.96 -53.75 7.84
CA ARG A 794 1.50 -55.02 7.36
C ARG A 794 1.23 -56.15 8.35
N SER A 795 1.51 -57.38 7.91
CA SER A 795 1.44 -58.56 8.77
C SER A 795 2.37 -58.42 10.00
N MET A 796 2.03 -59.09 11.09
CA MET A 796 2.91 -59.13 12.29
C MET A 796 4.29 -59.71 11.96
N GLU A 797 4.37 -60.62 10.99
CA GLU A 797 5.63 -61.19 10.49
C GLU A 797 6.50 -60.12 9.83
N ASP A 798 5.94 -59.33 8.90
CA ASP A 798 6.67 -58.26 8.20
C ASP A 798 7.04 -57.11 9.13
N PHE A 799 6.18 -56.79 10.10
CA PHE A 799 6.49 -55.81 11.14
C PHE A 799 7.68 -56.27 11.99
N SER A 800 7.72 -57.55 12.35
CA SER A 800 8.81 -58.16 13.11
C SER A 800 10.11 -58.27 12.31
N ARG A 801 10.06 -58.28 10.98
CA ARG A 801 11.27 -58.25 10.13
C ARG A 801 11.94 -56.88 10.08
N GLY A 802 11.22 -55.82 10.41
CA GLY A 802 11.75 -54.45 10.46
C GLY A 802 10.63 -53.42 10.42
N HIS A 803 10.59 -52.50 11.37
CA HIS A 803 9.55 -51.46 11.49
C HIS A 803 10.13 -50.11 11.89
N VAL A 804 9.34 -49.04 11.74
CA VAL A 804 9.75 -47.71 12.19
C VAL A 804 9.70 -47.66 13.71
N SER A 805 10.76 -47.15 14.36
CA SER A 805 10.79 -47.07 15.83
C SER A 805 9.59 -46.29 16.38
N GLY A 806 8.89 -46.83 17.37
CA GLY A 806 7.70 -46.22 17.96
C GLY A 806 6.41 -46.34 17.14
N SER A 807 6.43 -47.04 16.00
CA SER A 807 5.23 -47.37 15.22
C SER A 807 4.41 -48.48 15.88
N VAL A 808 3.11 -48.51 15.55
CA VAL A 808 2.15 -49.49 16.05
C VAL A 808 1.72 -50.40 14.91
N ASN A 809 1.75 -51.71 15.13
CA ASN A 809 1.22 -52.66 14.14
C ASN A 809 -0.30 -52.81 14.29
N VAL A 810 -1.01 -52.55 13.19
CA VAL A 810 -2.47 -52.68 13.07
C VAL A 810 -2.78 -53.35 11.72
N PRO A 811 -2.69 -54.69 11.62
CA PRO A 811 -2.85 -55.39 10.34
C PRO A 811 -4.17 -55.02 9.65
N PHE A 812 -4.15 -54.83 8.32
CA PHE A 812 -5.30 -54.34 7.55
C PHE A 812 -6.63 -55.07 7.86
N ASN A 813 -6.60 -56.40 7.92
CA ASN A 813 -7.78 -57.25 8.15
C ASN A 813 -8.28 -57.29 9.62
N SER A 814 -7.62 -56.57 10.55
CA SER A 814 -7.92 -56.66 11.98
C SER A 814 -8.92 -55.62 12.50
N VAL A 815 -9.17 -54.56 11.72
CA VAL A 815 -9.91 -53.37 12.19
C VAL A 815 -11.22 -53.12 11.44
N PHE A 816 -11.33 -53.53 10.18
CA PHE A 816 -12.49 -53.25 9.33
C PHE A 816 -13.26 -54.54 9.00
N ASN A 817 -14.59 -54.48 9.02
CA ASN A 817 -15.44 -55.55 8.50
C ASN A 817 -15.54 -55.47 6.95
N SER A 818 -16.28 -56.40 6.34
CA SER A 818 -16.50 -56.43 4.88
C SER A 818 -17.14 -55.15 4.33
N ASP A 819 -17.86 -54.40 5.16
CA ASP A 819 -18.57 -53.18 4.81
C ASP A 819 -17.74 -51.90 5.07
N GLY A 820 -16.48 -52.05 5.52
CA GLY A 820 -15.56 -50.95 5.81
C GLY A 820 -15.84 -50.21 7.12
N GLU A 821 -16.71 -50.75 7.97
CA GLU A 821 -16.98 -50.22 9.31
C GLU A 821 -15.97 -50.72 10.32
N LEU A 822 -15.74 -49.91 11.34
CA LEU A 822 -14.73 -50.15 12.36
C LEU A 822 -15.23 -51.19 13.37
N VAL A 823 -14.61 -52.36 13.39
CA VAL A 823 -14.94 -53.44 14.32
C VAL A 823 -14.39 -53.11 15.70
N GLN A 824 -15.21 -53.31 16.74
CA GLN A 824 -14.77 -53.10 18.13
C GLN A 824 -13.81 -54.22 18.54
N CYS A 825 -12.52 -53.88 18.60
CA CYS A 825 -11.41 -54.80 18.89
C CYS A 825 -10.27 -54.02 19.57
N PRO A 826 -9.27 -54.70 20.16
CA PRO A 826 -8.14 -54.02 20.79
C PRO A 826 -7.42 -53.06 19.83
N ALA A 827 -7.29 -53.45 18.55
CA ALA A 827 -6.63 -52.64 17.52
C ALA A 827 -7.40 -51.35 17.18
N SER A 828 -8.74 -51.38 17.17
CA SER A 828 -9.54 -50.16 17.02
C SER A 828 -9.50 -49.26 18.25
N GLY A 829 -9.44 -49.83 19.46
CA GLY A 829 -9.20 -49.07 20.69
C GLY A 829 -7.86 -48.33 20.67
N VAL A 830 -6.82 -48.94 20.10
CA VAL A 830 -5.52 -48.31 19.91
C VAL A 830 -5.59 -47.13 18.94
N LEU A 831 -6.31 -47.24 17.82
CA LEU A 831 -6.49 -46.12 16.90
C LEU A 831 -7.28 -44.95 17.52
N GLN A 832 -8.32 -45.24 18.31
CA GLN A 832 -9.09 -44.22 19.04
C GLN A 832 -8.23 -43.44 20.05
N ASN A 833 -7.25 -44.09 20.68
CA ASN A 833 -6.31 -43.43 21.62
C ASN A 833 -5.39 -42.40 20.93
N TYR A 834 -5.29 -42.43 19.60
CA TYR A 834 -4.46 -41.52 18.83
C TYR A 834 -5.25 -40.41 18.12
N ARG A 835 -6.56 -40.29 18.38
CA ARG A 835 -7.40 -39.24 17.83
C ARG A 835 -6.79 -37.85 18.09
N GLY A 836 -6.70 -37.03 17.05
CA GLY A 836 -6.10 -35.70 17.08
C GLY A 836 -4.58 -35.65 16.85
N ARG A 837 -3.90 -36.79 16.69
CA ARG A 837 -2.49 -36.83 16.22
C ARG A 837 -2.43 -37.01 14.70
N VAL A 838 -1.27 -36.69 14.11
CA VAL A 838 -1.02 -37.05 12.70
C VAL A 838 -0.77 -38.55 12.60
N ILE A 839 -1.62 -39.26 11.86
CA ILE A 839 -1.56 -40.71 11.68
C ILE A 839 -0.95 -40.99 10.31
N VAL A 840 0.22 -41.63 10.25
CA VAL A 840 0.86 -42.03 8.99
C VAL A 840 0.73 -43.52 8.78
N ILE A 841 0.00 -43.91 7.74
CA ILE A 841 -0.21 -45.31 7.36
C ILE A 841 0.99 -45.81 6.57
N ILE A 842 1.56 -46.92 7.03
CA ILE A 842 2.71 -47.58 6.43
C ILE A 842 2.31 -48.95 5.92
N SER A 843 2.60 -49.24 4.65
CA SER A 843 2.34 -50.54 4.02
C SER A 843 3.44 -50.91 3.02
N HIS A 844 3.39 -52.13 2.48
CA HIS A 844 4.13 -52.50 1.26
C HIS A 844 3.38 -52.08 -0.02
N ALA A 845 2.06 -52.32 -0.05
CA ALA A 845 1.22 -51.98 -1.20
C ALA A 845 0.48 -50.66 -0.94
N VAL A 846 0.72 -49.67 -1.79
CA VAL A 846 0.10 -48.33 -1.69
C VAL A 846 -1.44 -48.44 -1.72
N LYS A 847 -1.99 -49.33 -2.55
CA LYS A 847 -3.45 -49.57 -2.62
C LYS A 847 -4.07 -49.93 -1.26
N SER A 848 -3.41 -50.76 -0.46
CA SER A 848 -3.89 -51.13 0.87
C SER A 848 -3.86 -49.95 1.83
N ALA A 849 -2.84 -49.09 1.74
CA ALA A 849 -2.77 -47.88 2.56
C ALA A 849 -3.83 -46.87 2.18
N VAL A 850 -4.09 -46.66 0.88
CA VAL A 850 -5.15 -45.78 0.37
C VAL A 850 -6.53 -46.23 0.86
N MET A 851 -6.84 -47.52 0.73
CA MET A 851 -8.12 -48.08 1.22
C MET A 851 -8.26 -47.94 2.74
N PHE A 852 -7.20 -48.24 3.49
CA PHE A 852 -7.22 -48.11 4.95
C PHE A 852 -7.41 -46.65 5.38
N ALA A 853 -6.74 -45.71 4.71
CA ALA A 853 -6.88 -44.28 4.95
C ALA A 853 -8.30 -43.80 4.68
N ALA A 854 -8.88 -44.20 3.54
CA ALA A 854 -10.25 -43.86 3.18
C ALA A 854 -11.27 -44.35 4.23
N HIS A 855 -11.11 -45.57 4.74
CA HIS A 855 -11.96 -46.05 5.82
C HIS A 855 -11.80 -45.24 7.12
N LEU A 856 -10.57 -44.84 7.49
CA LEU A 856 -10.34 -43.97 8.65
C LEU A 856 -11.01 -42.60 8.48
N VAL A 857 -10.90 -41.98 7.30
CA VAL A 857 -11.55 -40.70 7.01
C VAL A 857 -13.08 -40.85 7.08
N LYS A 858 -13.64 -41.93 6.53
CA LYS A 858 -15.09 -42.22 6.58
C LYS A 858 -15.65 -42.34 8.00
N VAL A 859 -14.83 -42.78 8.97
CA VAL A 859 -15.20 -42.83 10.40
C VAL A 859 -14.79 -41.57 11.18
N ASN A 860 -14.54 -40.46 10.47
CA ASN A 860 -14.20 -39.15 11.02
C ASN A 860 -12.88 -39.10 11.82
N MET A 861 -11.89 -39.93 11.44
CA MET A 861 -10.52 -39.78 11.94
C MET A 861 -9.79 -38.70 11.15
N SER A 862 -9.37 -37.65 11.85
CA SER A 862 -8.62 -36.55 11.25
C SER A 862 -7.12 -36.86 11.20
N ARG A 863 -6.42 -36.09 10.37
CA ARG A 863 -4.97 -36.04 10.20
C ARG A 863 -4.34 -37.34 9.74
N VAL A 864 -5.05 -38.05 8.85
CA VAL A 864 -4.59 -39.31 8.25
C VAL A 864 -3.76 -39.03 6.99
N CYS A 865 -2.56 -39.58 6.95
CA CYS A 865 -1.63 -39.52 5.83
C CYS A 865 -1.16 -40.92 5.42
N ILE A 866 -0.65 -41.04 4.20
CA ILE A 866 -0.06 -42.26 3.66
C ILE A 866 1.43 -42.04 3.41
N LEU A 867 2.30 -42.97 3.83
CA LEU A 867 3.72 -42.92 3.48
C LEU A 867 3.90 -43.16 1.97
N ASP A 868 4.42 -42.16 1.26
CA ASP A 868 4.70 -42.28 -0.17
C ASP A 868 5.74 -43.37 -0.43
N GLY A 869 5.46 -44.25 -1.42
CA GLY A 869 6.31 -45.40 -1.74
C GLY A 869 6.41 -46.49 -0.66
N GLY A 870 5.65 -46.39 0.43
CA GLY A 870 5.56 -47.40 1.49
C GLY A 870 6.86 -47.59 2.30
N ILE A 871 6.89 -48.65 3.11
CA ILE A 871 8.03 -48.95 3.99
C ILE A 871 9.36 -49.11 3.23
N SER A 872 9.32 -49.55 1.97
CA SER A 872 10.52 -49.77 1.14
C SER A 872 11.34 -48.50 0.91
N ARG A 873 10.71 -47.32 0.91
CA ARG A 873 11.42 -46.03 0.78
C ARG A 873 12.36 -45.77 1.96
N LEU A 874 12.14 -46.39 3.11
CA LEU A 874 12.98 -46.24 4.30
C LEU A 874 14.15 -47.25 4.33
N ASN A 875 14.15 -48.29 3.50
CA ASN A 875 15.20 -49.31 3.51
C ASN A 875 16.63 -48.75 3.34
N PRO A 876 16.89 -47.79 2.42
CA PRO A 876 18.25 -47.24 2.23
C PRO A 876 18.78 -46.45 3.43
N THR A 877 17.90 -46.04 4.36
CA THR A 877 18.27 -45.18 5.50
C THR A 877 18.86 -45.95 6.68
N GLY A 878 18.63 -47.26 6.77
CA GLY A 878 19.01 -48.07 7.93
C GLY A 878 18.24 -47.76 9.22
N LEU A 879 17.17 -46.95 9.17
CA LEU A 879 16.41 -46.50 10.35
C LEU A 879 15.34 -47.50 10.83
N LEU A 880 15.22 -48.67 10.18
CA LEU A 880 14.25 -49.69 10.57
C LEU A 880 14.75 -50.47 11.78
N THR A 881 13.93 -50.52 12.82
CA THR A 881 14.17 -51.31 14.02
C THR A 881 13.85 -52.77 13.73
N VAL A 882 14.85 -53.64 13.93
CA VAL A 882 14.68 -55.09 13.89
C VAL A 882 14.69 -55.59 15.34
N PRO A 883 13.68 -56.36 15.78
CA PRO A 883 13.69 -56.99 17.10
C PRO A 883 14.97 -57.81 17.26
N SER A 884 15.66 -57.64 18.39
CA SER A 884 16.78 -58.51 18.74
C SER A 884 16.28 -59.96 18.76
N PRO A 885 16.98 -60.92 18.13
CA PRO A 885 16.62 -62.32 18.30
C PRO A 885 16.63 -62.62 19.80
N GLN A 886 15.49 -63.02 20.35
CA GLN A 886 15.45 -63.58 21.69
C GLN A 886 16.35 -64.82 21.67
N ILE A 887 17.51 -64.72 22.33
CA ILE A 887 18.37 -65.87 22.64
C ILE A 887 17.70 -66.64 23.78
#